data_AF-A0A1E4RJ91-F1
#
_entry.id   AF-A0A1E4RJ91-F1
#
_cell.length_a   1.000
_cell.length_b   1.000
_cell.length_c   1.000
_cell.angle_alpha   90.00
_cell.angle_beta   90.00
_cell.angle_gamma   90.00
#
_symmetry.space_group_name_H-M   'P 1'
#
loop_
_entity.id
_entity.type
_entity.pdbx_description
1 polymer ?
#
loop_
_entity_poly.entity_id
_entity_poly.type
_entity_poly.pdbx_seq_one_letter_code
_entity_poly.pdbx_strand_id
1 'polypeptide(L)'
;MVKVIGEKEFHEQIVCNYTDVIGEKLGGKVLKFSDEWFAAAENLIKPKAPIRDATRFTHAGAWYDGWETRRHNVEEADYVIFKAGVSSAKIIGCEVDTAFFNGNHAPFISVEGANLTNDELKDVQWESIIDKIECGPLQKHFFVRDSITDSNYTHFRLRMYPDGGIARFRLYGSVVAIFPQDLSTIVDFASVKNGGVAIDYSDQHFGSADNLLLPGRGHDMSDGWETKRSREPGHVDWVIIKLGTLTNIKEIVIDTAHFRGNFPQKINVKGIKADKVPVKTAKEWQTLVPDSKTGADQEHSYKIDNKDSFSHVLVTIIPDGGVKRVRVLGTVINDFLNTKYNHIPEETLSVESQEAILPHINKIIPSNAYYIKLFLKQYINLIELYNEEVIETLYELYCDGKILGSIENKAEDAEIIEYWINDEQNENSIVKIKETPKLISGNGTTGLRTWEAALYLSHYLNQIDLTNKKICELGTGTGLVSLSIMKNHDIEQIILTDGDSNLIDNLNDTFKLNNLHLNDHLKTQQLLWGTTNLQNENFIQPCPKVDMVIAADVTYDSSILPQLCSTIVDFLNNGTKQVIIAATVRNQQTIDDWEDYLTQWFASNWQVADRVEDPHSLGLECWFKKGTPPINIYSICN
;
A
#
# COMPACT_ATOMS: atom_id res chain seq x y z
N MET A 1 33.65 0.51 0.61
CA MET A 1 34.77 -0.45 0.71
C MET A 1 34.19 -1.85 0.57
N VAL A 2 34.97 -2.85 0.10
CA VAL A 2 34.51 -4.25 -0.01
C VAL A 2 35.17 -5.07 1.11
N LYS A 3 34.38 -5.87 1.80
CA LYS A 3 34.78 -6.78 2.88
C LYS A 3 34.71 -8.23 2.40
N VAL A 4 35.64 -9.05 2.88
CA VAL A 4 35.58 -10.51 2.74
C VAL A 4 35.04 -11.07 4.05
N ILE A 5 33.96 -11.83 3.99
CA ILE A 5 33.31 -12.41 5.18
C ILE A 5 33.21 -13.94 5.07
N GLY A 6 32.85 -14.60 6.16
CA GLY A 6 32.67 -16.06 6.19
C GLY A 6 31.33 -16.51 5.58
N GLU A 7 31.25 -17.76 5.13
CA GLU A 7 30.04 -18.32 4.49
C GLU A 7 28.77 -18.18 5.35
N LYS A 8 28.88 -18.48 6.65
CA LYS A 8 27.74 -18.37 7.58
C LYS A 8 27.24 -16.93 7.67
N GLU A 9 28.16 -15.98 7.85
CA GLU A 9 27.85 -14.56 7.95
C GLU A 9 27.25 -14.03 6.64
N PHE A 10 27.81 -14.46 5.50
CA PHE A 10 27.29 -14.12 4.17
C PHE A 10 25.88 -14.67 3.95
N HIS A 11 25.60 -15.88 4.41
CA HIS A 11 24.27 -16.45 4.29
C HIS A 11 23.24 -15.61 5.07
N GLU A 12 23.54 -15.32 6.34
CA GLU A 12 22.67 -14.55 7.24
C GLU A 12 22.47 -13.10 6.76
N GLN A 13 23.54 -12.43 6.30
CA GLN A 13 23.48 -11.02 5.91
C GLN A 13 23.02 -10.82 4.46
N ILE A 14 23.40 -11.72 3.54
CA ILE A 14 23.23 -11.53 2.10
C ILE A 14 22.21 -12.50 1.51
N VAL A 15 22.45 -13.81 1.59
CA VAL A 15 21.61 -14.80 0.89
C VAL A 15 20.16 -14.77 1.37
N CYS A 16 19.92 -14.56 2.67
CA CYS A 16 18.56 -14.47 3.22
C CYS A 16 17.83 -13.16 2.88
N ASN A 17 18.55 -12.11 2.46
CA ASN A 17 17.99 -10.76 2.29
C ASN A 17 17.98 -10.27 0.84
N TYR A 18 18.77 -10.89 -0.05
CA TYR A 18 18.98 -10.45 -1.42
C TYR A 18 18.92 -11.63 -2.40
N THR A 19 18.73 -11.33 -3.67
CA THR A 19 18.57 -12.33 -4.73
C THR A 19 19.84 -12.45 -5.56
N ASP A 20 20.24 -13.67 -5.96
CA ASP A 20 21.24 -13.86 -7.03
C ASP A 20 20.63 -13.46 -8.38
N VAL A 21 20.95 -12.24 -8.86
CA VAL A 21 20.25 -11.61 -9.98
C VAL A 21 20.71 -12.10 -11.36
N ILE A 22 21.85 -12.80 -11.43
CA ILE A 22 22.41 -13.34 -12.69
C ILE A 22 22.21 -14.86 -12.82
N GLY A 23 21.69 -15.52 -11.79
CA GLY A 23 21.51 -16.97 -11.78
C GLY A 23 20.63 -17.46 -12.93
N GLU A 24 21.02 -18.58 -13.54
CA GLU A 24 20.29 -19.18 -14.67
C GLU A 24 18.83 -19.51 -14.29
N LYS A 25 18.60 -19.95 -13.04
CA LYS A 25 17.27 -20.30 -12.52
C LYS A 25 16.30 -19.12 -12.50
N LEU A 26 16.81 -17.90 -12.42
CA LEU A 26 16.05 -16.65 -12.47
C LEU A 26 15.84 -16.14 -13.91
N GLY A 27 16.60 -16.70 -14.87
CA GLY A 27 16.63 -16.30 -16.26
C GLY A 27 17.83 -15.45 -16.65
N GLY A 28 18.86 -15.36 -15.78
CA GLY A 28 20.12 -14.70 -16.12
C GLY A 28 20.83 -15.43 -17.26
N LYS A 29 21.59 -14.69 -18.06
CA LYS A 29 22.22 -15.21 -19.29
C LYS A 29 23.63 -14.68 -19.46
N VAL A 30 24.52 -15.52 -19.97
CA VAL A 30 25.79 -15.07 -20.54
C VAL A 30 25.52 -14.50 -21.93
N LEU A 31 25.93 -13.26 -22.17
CA LEU A 31 25.78 -12.60 -23.47
C LEU A 31 27.07 -12.67 -24.30
N LYS A 32 28.21 -12.51 -23.63
CA LYS A 32 29.53 -12.44 -24.28
C LYS A 32 30.63 -12.82 -23.30
N PHE A 33 31.74 -13.31 -23.82
CA PHE A 33 32.95 -13.64 -23.08
C PHE A 33 34.18 -13.33 -23.94
N SER A 34 35.35 -13.24 -23.31
CA SER A 34 36.63 -13.11 -24.01
C SER A 34 37.15 -14.43 -24.58
N ASP A 35 37.13 -15.50 -23.78
CA ASP A 35 37.59 -16.85 -24.13
C ASP A 35 36.83 -17.91 -23.29
N GLU A 36 36.74 -19.14 -23.78
CA GLU A 36 36.11 -20.29 -23.12
C GLU A 36 36.85 -21.61 -23.44
N TRP A 37 38.16 -21.55 -23.68
CA TRP A 37 38.87 -22.67 -24.31
C TRP A 37 38.78 -23.99 -23.55
N PHE A 38 38.92 -23.99 -22.23
CA PHE A 38 38.90 -25.22 -21.43
C PHE A 38 37.50 -25.52 -20.89
N ALA A 39 36.73 -24.50 -20.50
CA ALA A 39 35.38 -24.67 -19.98
C ALA A 39 34.51 -23.42 -20.20
N ALA A 40 33.21 -23.63 -20.46
CA ALA A 40 32.26 -22.60 -20.87
C ALA A 40 31.84 -21.67 -19.71
N ALA A 41 31.69 -20.38 -19.99
CA ALA A 41 31.25 -19.33 -19.08
C ALA A 41 29.82 -19.53 -18.58
N GLU A 42 28.95 -20.19 -19.36
CA GLU A 42 27.59 -20.54 -18.94
C GLU A 42 27.55 -21.36 -17.64
N ASN A 43 28.63 -22.12 -17.32
CA ASN A 43 28.71 -22.89 -16.09
C ASN A 43 28.71 -22.00 -14.83
N LEU A 44 29.15 -20.73 -14.93
CA LEU A 44 29.25 -19.82 -13.79
C LEU A 44 27.93 -19.61 -13.07
N ILE A 45 26.84 -19.51 -13.83
CA ILE A 45 25.51 -19.14 -13.34
C ILE A 45 24.58 -20.34 -13.12
N LYS A 46 25.07 -21.58 -13.32
CA LYS A 46 24.29 -22.80 -13.10
C LYS A 46 23.91 -22.95 -11.62
N PRO A 47 22.69 -23.39 -11.28
CA PRO A 47 22.22 -23.44 -9.90
C PRO A 47 22.91 -24.53 -9.05
N LYS A 48 23.34 -25.64 -9.67
CA LYS A 48 23.96 -26.77 -8.97
C LYS A 48 25.37 -26.42 -8.52
N ALA A 49 25.77 -26.92 -7.36
CA ALA A 49 27.16 -26.88 -6.91
C ALA A 49 28.10 -27.49 -7.97
N PRO A 50 29.32 -26.97 -8.13
CA PRO A 50 30.25 -27.51 -9.11
C PRO A 50 30.62 -28.96 -8.75
N ILE A 51 30.84 -29.78 -9.76
CA ILE A 51 31.31 -31.16 -9.60
C ILE A 51 32.62 -31.38 -10.36
N ARG A 52 33.36 -32.42 -9.95
CA ARG A 52 34.57 -32.85 -10.65
C ARG A 52 34.48 -34.31 -11.05
N ASP A 53 34.80 -34.55 -12.32
CA ASP A 53 35.12 -35.88 -12.84
C ASP A 53 36.56 -35.85 -13.33
N ALA A 54 37.49 -36.37 -12.51
CA ALA A 54 38.92 -36.38 -12.83
C ALA A 54 39.27 -37.34 -13.99
N THR A 55 38.35 -38.22 -14.40
CA THR A 55 38.56 -39.16 -15.50
C THR A 55 38.06 -38.63 -16.84
N ARG A 56 37.26 -37.55 -16.82
CA ARG A 56 36.68 -36.96 -18.01
C ARG A 56 37.62 -35.93 -18.62
N PHE A 57 37.97 -36.14 -19.89
CA PHE A 57 38.74 -35.21 -20.71
C PHE A 57 37.90 -34.73 -21.90
N THR A 58 38.06 -33.47 -22.27
CA THR A 58 37.57 -32.86 -23.50
C THR A 58 38.71 -32.78 -24.52
N HIS A 59 38.42 -32.28 -25.72
CA HIS A 59 39.46 -32.02 -26.71
C HIS A 59 40.45 -30.93 -26.28
N ALA A 60 40.07 -30.07 -25.31
CA ALA A 60 40.91 -28.99 -24.80
C ALA A 60 41.73 -29.38 -23.57
N GLY A 61 41.33 -30.41 -22.81
CA GLY A 61 42.02 -30.81 -21.57
C GLY A 61 41.12 -31.57 -20.61
N ALA A 62 41.43 -31.55 -19.31
CA ALA A 62 40.55 -32.13 -18.30
C ALA A 62 39.22 -31.35 -18.25
N TRP A 63 38.09 -32.05 -18.12
CA TRP A 63 36.78 -31.40 -18.05
C TRP A 63 36.56 -30.73 -16.69
N TYR A 64 36.22 -29.44 -16.70
CA TYR A 64 35.86 -28.67 -15.52
C TYR A 64 34.39 -28.24 -15.55
N ASP A 65 33.74 -28.27 -14.39
CA ASP A 65 32.42 -27.67 -14.18
C ASP A 65 32.57 -26.21 -13.73
N GLY A 66 32.96 -25.37 -14.68
CA GLY A 66 33.25 -23.95 -14.46
C GLY A 66 33.53 -23.24 -15.77
N TRP A 67 34.03 -22.02 -15.68
CA TRP A 67 34.63 -21.26 -16.77
C TRP A 67 36.16 -21.35 -16.64
N GLU A 68 36.85 -21.64 -17.73
CA GLU A 68 38.32 -21.66 -17.75
C GLU A 68 38.85 -21.21 -19.12
N THR A 69 39.75 -20.23 -19.10
CA THR A 69 40.31 -19.59 -20.30
C THR A 69 41.72 -20.07 -20.62
N ARG A 70 42.22 -19.75 -21.83
CA ARG A 70 43.60 -20.06 -22.22
C ARG A 70 44.60 -19.34 -21.32
N ARG A 71 45.72 -20.01 -21.09
CA ARG A 71 46.87 -19.43 -20.37
C ARG A 71 47.54 -18.33 -21.16
N HIS A 72 48.18 -17.43 -20.41
CA HIS A 72 49.03 -16.36 -20.95
C HIS A 72 48.21 -15.35 -21.78
N ASN A 73 47.07 -14.94 -21.22
CA ASN A 73 46.30 -13.84 -21.79
C ASN A 73 47.21 -12.62 -21.95
N VAL A 74 47.20 -12.05 -23.16
CA VAL A 74 48.01 -10.86 -23.50
C VAL A 74 47.30 -9.57 -23.08
N GLU A 75 45.98 -9.64 -22.90
CA GLU A 75 45.18 -8.56 -22.37
C GLU A 75 45.25 -8.54 -20.83
N GLU A 76 44.82 -7.43 -20.23
CA GLU A 76 44.88 -7.26 -18.77
C GLU A 76 44.00 -8.28 -18.01
N ALA A 77 42.87 -8.67 -18.59
CA ALA A 77 41.88 -9.54 -17.98
C ALA A 77 41.00 -10.25 -19.01
N ASP A 78 40.65 -11.49 -18.74
CA ASP A 78 39.50 -12.15 -19.34
C ASP A 78 38.20 -11.63 -18.73
N TYR A 79 37.10 -11.71 -19.48
CA TYR A 79 35.80 -11.23 -19.02
C TYR A 79 34.62 -12.10 -19.47
N VAL A 80 33.54 -12.00 -18.70
CA VAL A 80 32.20 -12.49 -19.05
C VAL A 80 31.18 -11.38 -18.80
N ILE A 81 30.29 -11.16 -19.76
CA ILE A 81 29.18 -10.21 -19.67
C ILE A 81 27.88 -10.99 -19.49
N PHE A 82 27.13 -10.63 -18.47
CA PHE A 82 25.86 -11.22 -18.09
C PHE A 82 24.72 -10.22 -18.28
N LYS A 83 23.55 -10.73 -18.69
CA LYS A 83 22.27 -10.07 -18.53
C LYS A 83 21.58 -10.57 -17.26
N ALA A 84 21.06 -9.65 -16.46
CA ALA A 84 20.27 -9.99 -15.28
C ALA A 84 19.02 -10.79 -15.66
N GLY A 85 18.59 -11.72 -14.79
CA GLY A 85 17.31 -12.43 -14.93
C GLY A 85 16.09 -11.57 -14.55
N VAL A 86 16.32 -10.35 -14.06
CA VAL A 86 15.33 -9.37 -13.60
C VAL A 86 15.45 -8.08 -14.39
N SER A 87 14.47 -7.18 -14.25
CA SER A 87 14.45 -5.89 -14.96
C SER A 87 15.70 -5.07 -14.67
N SER A 88 15.98 -4.81 -13.39
CA SER A 88 17.26 -4.27 -12.91
C SER A 88 17.45 -4.58 -11.43
N ALA A 89 18.67 -4.36 -10.91
CA ALA A 89 18.97 -4.57 -9.50
C ALA A 89 20.05 -3.64 -8.97
N LYS A 90 19.96 -3.28 -7.69
CA LYS A 90 21.04 -2.64 -6.93
C LYS A 90 21.84 -3.71 -6.22
N ILE A 91 23.18 -3.65 -6.26
CA ILE A 91 24.06 -4.77 -5.86
C ILE A 91 24.68 -4.54 -4.49
N ILE A 92 24.73 -5.60 -3.67
CA ILE A 92 25.35 -5.58 -2.33
C ILE A 92 26.64 -6.41 -2.27
N GLY A 93 26.77 -7.47 -3.08
CA GLY A 93 27.93 -8.36 -3.00
C GLY A 93 27.87 -9.52 -3.98
N CYS A 94 28.90 -10.36 -3.96
CA CYS A 94 28.99 -11.54 -4.81
C CYS A 94 29.64 -12.74 -4.11
N GLU A 95 29.40 -13.93 -4.64
CA GLU A 95 30.11 -15.15 -4.32
C GLU A 95 30.94 -15.60 -5.53
N VAL A 96 32.21 -15.90 -5.31
CA VAL A 96 33.12 -16.47 -6.31
C VAL A 96 33.62 -17.81 -5.81
N ASP A 97 33.23 -18.90 -6.48
CA ASP A 97 33.66 -20.26 -6.14
C ASP A 97 34.77 -20.71 -7.10
N THR A 98 35.97 -20.98 -6.58
CA THR A 98 37.09 -21.53 -7.35
C THR A 98 37.25 -23.04 -7.15
N ALA A 99 36.19 -23.74 -6.75
CA ALA A 99 36.20 -25.19 -6.56
C ALA A 99 36.86 -25.95 -7.72
N PHE A 100 37.69 -26.92 -7.34
CA PHE A 100 38.49 -27.78 -8.22
C PHE A 100 39.61 -27.09 -9.02
N PHE A 101 39.66 -25.76 -9.07
CA PHE A 101 40.79 -25.01 -9.63
C PHE A 101 41.87 -24.82 -8.57
N ASN A 102 43.00 -25.50 -8.73
CA ASN A 102 44.11 -25.52 -7.77
C ASN A 102 45.42 -25.13 -8.44
N GLY A 103 45.82 -23.88 -8.28
CA GLY A 103 46.94 -23.27 -8.99
C GLY A 103 46.59 -22.67 -10.36
N ASN A 104 45.45 -23.02 -10.96
CA ASN A 104 44.87 -22.41 -12.17
C ASN A 104 43.54 -21.68 -11.90
N HIS A 105 43.29 -21.30 -10.64
CA HIS A 105 42.15 -20.47 -10.27
C HIS A 105 42.35 -19.03 -10.75
N ALA A 106 41.27 -18.27 -10.87
CA ALA A 106 41.33 -16.82 -11.02
C ALA A 106 42.18 -16.20 -9.88
N PRO A 107 43.29 -15.51 -10.18
CA PRO A 107 44.10 -14.86 -9.14
C PRO A 107 43.39 -13.64 -8.54
N PHE A 108 42.81 -12.80 -9.40
CA PHE A 108 42.00 -11.65 -8.98
C PHE A 108 40.74 -11.56 -9.83
N ILE A 109 39.71 -10.94 -9.27
CA ILE A 109 38.48 -10.60 -9.98
C ILE A 109 38.08 -9.14 -9.74
N SER A 110 37.25 -8.59 -10.62
CA SER A 110 36.46 -7.38 -10.38
C SER A 110 35.07 -7.55 -10.99
N VAL A 111 34.10 -6.76 -10.52
CA VAL A 111 32.73 -6.79 -11.03
C VAL A 111 32.29 -5.37 -11.37
N GLU A 112 31.70 -5.23 -12.55
CA GLU A 112 31.20 -3.95 -13.06
C GLU A 112 29.73 -4.08 -13.48
N GLY A 113 29.01 -2.95 -13.52
CA GLY A 113 27.60 -2.88 -13.92
C GLY A 113 27.32 -1.84 -15.00
N ALA A 114 26.25 -2.06 -15.76
CA ALA A 114 25.72 -1.11 -16.72
C ALA A 114 24.18 -1.18 -16.85
N ASN A 115 23.58 -0.06 -17.27
CA ASN A 115 22.17 0.03 -17.66
C ASN A 115 22.05 0.09 -19.17
N LEU A 116 21.44 -0.94 -19.77
CA LEU A 116 21.21 -1.04 -21.21
C LEU A 116 19.73 -1.36 -21.46
N THR A 117 19.15 -0.74 -22.47
CA THR A 117 17.73 -0.92 -22.83
C THR A 117 17.50 -2.08 -23.82
N ASN A 118 18.51 -2.44 -24.61
CA ASN A 118 18.40 -3.31 -25.78
C ASN A 118 19.60 -4.28 -25.94
N ASP A 119 20.29 -4.59 -24.84
CA ASP A 119 21.44 -5.51 -24.76
C ASP A 119 22.61 -5.16 -25.72
N GLU A 120 22.68 -3.92 -26.22
CA GLU A 120 23.73 -3.48 -27.13
C GLU A 120 25.05 -3.24 -26.37
N LEU A 121 26.08 -4.03 -26.68
CA LEU A 121 27.36 -4.05 -25.95
C LEU A 121 28.44 -3.12 -26.53
N LYS A 122 28.06 -2.15 -27.38
CA LYS A 122 29.00 -1.23 -28.01
C LYS A 122 29.16 0.04 -27.16
N ASP A 123 30.40 0.47 -26.95
CA ASP A 123 30.74 1.73 -26.23
C ASP A 123 30.11 1.87 -24.83
N VAL A 124 29.82 0.73 -24.19
CA VAL A 124 29.18 0.67 -22.87
C VAL A 124 30.06 1.29 -21.79
N GLN A 125 29.46 2.19 -21.02
CA GLN A 125 30.06 2.76 -19.81
C GLN A 125 29.84 1.79 -18.64
N TRP A 126 30.91 1.14 -18.21
CA TRP A 126 30.89 0.18 -17.11
C TRP A 126 31.29 0.88 -15.80
N GLU A 127 30.45 0.75 -14.77
CA GLU A 127 30.71 1.29 -13.43
C GLU A 127 31.28 0.20 -12.52
N SER A 128 32.32 0.51 -11.72
CA SER A 128 32.88 -0.46 -10.76
C SER A 128 31.90 -0.75 -9.62
N ILE A 129 31.52 -2.01 -9.46
CA ILE A 129 30.70 -2.50 -8.35
C ILE A 129 31.59 -3.18 -7.29
N ILE A 130 32.55 -3.98 -7.71
CA ILE A 130 33.53 -4.60 -6.82
C ILE A 130 34.89 -4.34 -7.44
N ASP A 131 35.70 -3.55 -6.74
CA ASP A 131 37.07 -3.27 -7.14
C ASP A 131 37.91 -4.55 -7.16
N LYS A 132 39.04 -4.49 -7.88
CA LYS A 132 39.93 -5.65 -8.05
C LYS A 132 40.34 -6.26 -6.71
N ILE A 133 39.99 -7.54 -6.52
CA ILE A 133 40.18 -8.26 -5.27
C ILE A 133 40.73 -9.67 -5.52
N GLU A 134 41.58 -10.15 -4.61
CA GLU A 134 42.26 -11.45 -4.72
C GLU A 134 41.32 -12.61 -4.44
N CYS A 135 41.53 -13.72 -5.16
CA CYS A 135 40.91 -15.01 -4.93
C CYS A 135 42.00 -16.07 -4.65
N GLY A 136 41.65 -17.08 -3.86
CA GLY A 136 42.47 -18.25 -3.58
C GLY A 136 41.97 -19.52 -4.27
N PRO A 137 42.75 -20.61 -4.22
CA PRO A 137 42.40 -21.87 -4.84
C PRO A 137 41.38 -22.67 -4.01
N LEU A 138 40.57 -23.50 -4.69
CA LEU A 138 39.73 -24.53 -4.08
C LEU A 138 38.76 -24.05 -2.99
N GLN A 139 38.25 -22.82 -3.10
CA GLN A 139 37.40 -22.26 -2.05
C GLN A 139 36.37 -21.28 -2.60
N LYS A 140 35.37 -21.00 -1.76
CA LYS A 140 34.41 -19.92 -1.99
C LYS A 140 34.93 -18.62 -1.39
N HIS A 141 34.62 -17.52 -2.06
CA HIS A 141 34.90 -16.17 -1.62
C HIS A 141 33.61 -15.38 -1.55
N PHE A 142 33.43 -14.64 -0.46
CA PHE A 142 32.21 -13.90 -0.18
C PHE A 142 32.54 -12.42 -0.04
N PHE A 143 32.28 -11.66 -1.09
CA PHE A 143 32.65 -10.25 -1.20
C PHE A 143 31.41 -9.37 -0.98
N VAL A 144 31.47 -8.46 0.00
CA VAL A 144 30.32 -7.65 0.43
C VAL A 144 30.69 -6.17 0.48
N ARG A 145 29.86 -5.32 -0.10
CA ARG A 145 29.97 -3.86 0.00
C ARG A 145 29.44 -3.36 1.34
N ASP A 146 29.94 -2.22 1.81
CA ASP A 146 29.40 -1.55 3.01
C ASP A 146 27.93 -1.13 2.85
N SER A 147 27.52 -0.80 1.62
CA SER A 147 26.16 -0.44 1.27
C SER A 147 25.82 -0.96 -0.13
N ILE A 148 24.53 -1.13 -0.38
CA ILE A 148 24.00 -1.41 -1.71
C ILE A 148 24.39 -0.27 -2.66
N THR A 149 24.53 -0.55 -3.96
CA THR A 149 24.82 0.48 -4.96
C THR A 149 23.70 1.53 -5.02
N ASP A 150 24.07 2.80 -5.29
CA ASP A 150 23.09 3.87 -5.47
C ASP A 150 22.35 3.69 -6.80
N SER A 151 23.08 3.40 -7.87
CA SER A 151 22.57 3.00 -9.19
C SER A 151 22.01 1.58 -9.18
N ASN A 152 20.99 1.33 -10.01
CA ASN A 152 20.57 -0.02 -10.41
C ASN A 152 21.27 -0.41 -11.73
N TYR A 153 21.31 -1.71 -12.02
CA TYR A 153 21.99 -2.26 -13.19
C TYR A 153 21.16 -3.36 -13.84
N THR A 154 21.30 -3.47 -15.16
CA THR A 154 20.64 -4.50 -16.01
C THR A 154 21.63 -5.56 -16.50
N HIS A 155 22.90 -5.18 -16.61
CA HIS A 155 23.98 -5.98 -17.15
C HIS A 155 25.20 -5.90 -16.25
N PHE A 156 25.98 -6.97 -16.23
CA PHE A 156 27.15 -7.10 -15.36
C PHE A 156 28.33 -7.65 -16.14
N ARG A 157 29.54 -7.20 -15.80
CA ARG A 157 30.78 -7.73 -16.34
C ARG A 157 31.67 -8.24 -15.20
N LEU A 158 31.95 -9.54 -15.21
CA LEU A 158 32.98 -10.15 -14.38
C LEU A 158 34.29 -10.07 -15.14
N ARG A 159 35.35 -9.59 -14.49
CA ARG A 159 36.71 -9.62 -15.03
C ARG A 159 37.58 -10.53 -14.17
N MET A 160 38.42 -11.35 -14.81
CA MET A 160 39.38 -12.26 -14.19
C MET A 160 40.79 -11.89 -14.66
N TYR A 161 41.72 -11.67 -13.73
CA TYR A 161 43.03 -11.11 -14.04
C TYR A 161 44.19 -12.10 -13.81
N PRO A 162 45.05 -12.36 -14.82
CA PRO A 162 44.83 -12.10 -16.25
C PRO A 162 43.94 -13.18 -16.92
N ASP A 163 44.02 -14.41 -16.42
CA ASP A 163 43.35 -15.62 -16.91
C ASP A 163 43.26 -16.66 -15.76
N GLY A 164 42.58 -17.78 -15.99
CA GLY A 164 42.40 -18.84 -15.00
C GLY A 164 41.05 -19.53 -15.07
N GLY A 165 40.56 -20.03 -13.94
CA GLY A 165 39.28 -20.71 -13.84
C GLY A 165 38.45 -20.34 -12.60
N ILE A 166 37.13 -20.30 -12.80
CA ILE A 166 36.10 -20.01 -11.78
C ILE A 166 34.98 -21.03 -11.96
N ALA A 167 34.57 -21.70 -10.88
CA ALA A 167 33.55 -22.73 -10.91
C ALA A 167 32.13 -22.14 -10.92
N ARG A 168 31.84 -21.19 -10.01
CA ARG A 168 30.56 -20.49 -9.93
C ARG A 168 30.74 -19.01 -9.63
N PHE A 169 29.80 -18.22 -10.12
CA PHE A 169 29.66 -16.81 -9.80
C PHE A 169 28.19 -16.51 -9.44
N ARG A 170 27.98 -15.85 -8.30
CA ARG A 170 26.68 -15.37 -7.84
C ARG A 170 26.77 -13.88 -7.59
N LEU A 171 25.76 -13.12 -7.99
CA LEU A 171 25.74 -11.67 -7.79
C LEU A 171 24.46 -11.29 -7.06
N TYR A 172 24.59 -10.83 -5.83
CA TYR A 172 23.45 -10.59 -4.95
C TYR A 172 23.04 -9.12 -4.94
N GLY A 173 21.74 -8.88 -5.11
CA GLY A 173 21.18 -7.54 -5.13
C GLY A 173 19.70 -7.49 -4.76
N SER A 174 19.22 -6.26 -4.55
CA SER A 174 17.80 -5.96 -4.42
C SER A 174 17.24 -5.74 -5.81
N VAL A 175 16.23 -6.52 -6.18
CA VAL A 175 15.49 -6.36 -7.43
C VAL A 175 14.75 -5.02 -7.42
N VAL A 176 14.84 -4.29 -8.52
CA VAL A 176 14.04 -3.09 -8.79
C VAL A 176 12.97 -3.51 -9.79
N ALA A 177 11.77 -3.76 -9.27
CA ALA A 177 10.63 -4.20 -10.07
C ALA A 177 10.05 -3.04 -10.88
N ILE A 178 9.54 -3.36 -12.07
CA ILE A 178 8.76 -2.43 -12.89
C ILE A 178 7.31 -2.90 -12.82
N PHE A 179 6.43 -2.09 -12.24
CA PHE A 179 5.02 -2.41 -12.13
C PHE A 179 4.23 -1.78 -13.30
N PRO A 180 3.09 -2.39 -13.69
CA PRO A 180 2.21 -1.83 -14.71
C PRO A 180 1.67 -0.45 -14.29
N GLN A 181 1.50 0.46 -15.26
CA GLN A 181 0.85 1.76 -15.03
C GLN A 181 -0.64 1.60 -14.68
N ASP A 182 -1.31 0.63 -15.31
CA ASP A 182 -2.69 0.30 -14.98
C ASP A 182 -2.73 -0.51 -13.67
N LEU A 183 -3.18 0.15 -12.60
CA LEU A 183 -3.28 -0.43 -11.26
C LEU A 183 -4.30 -1.57 -11.15
N SER A 184 -5.17 -1.75 -12.14
CA SER A 184 -6.08 -2.91 -12.21
C SER A 184 -5.39 -4.18 -12.72
N THR A 185 -4.17 -4.06 -13.25
CA THR A 185 -3.42 -5.20 -13.79
C THR A 185 -3.10 -6.22 -12.69
N ILE A 186 -3.40 -7.48 -12.98
CA ILE A 186 -3.05 -8.60 -12.09
C ILE A 186 -1.59 -9.00 -12.30
N VAL A 187 -0.82 -8.94 -11.22
CA VAL A 187 0.62 -9.27 -11.20
C VAL A 187 0.89 -10.28 -10.08
N ASP A 188 1.85 -11.19 -10.30
CA ASP A 188 2.38 -12.08 -9.26
C ASP A 188 3.39 -11.34 -8.37
N PHE A 189 2.97 -10.92 -7.19
CA PHE A 189 3.83 -10.18 -6.26
C PHE A 189 4.68 -11.07 -5.35
N ALA A 190 4.46 -12.38 -5.35
CA ALA A 190 5.42 -13.32 -4.76
C ALA A 190 6.60 -13.58 -5.71
N SER A 191 6.44 -13.33 -7.01
CA SER A 191 7.52 -13.49 -8.00
C SER A 191 8.75 -12.68 -7.62
N VAL A 192 9.90 -13.34 -7.65
CA VAL A 192 11.20 -12.71 -7.48
C VAL A 192 11.47 -11.61 -8.53
N LYS A 193 10.92 -11.75 -9.74
CA LYS A 193 11.02 -10.71 -10.78
C LYS A 193 10.31 -9.42 -10.40
N ASN A 194 9.31 -9.53 -9.54
CA ASN A 194 8.50 -8.41 -9.06
C ASN A 194 8.92 -7.98 -7.65
N GLY A 195 10.08 -8.44 -7.16
CA GLY A 195 10.62 -8.06 -5.85
C GLY A 195 10.18 -8.94 -4.67
N GLY A 196 9.51 -10.07 -4.93
CA GLY A 196 9.17 -11.03 -3.90
C GLY A 196 10.42 -11.72 -3.32
N VAL A 197 10.47 -11.90 -2.00
CA VAL A 197 11.61 -12.51 -1.29
C VAL A 197 11.11 -13.48 -0.21
N ALA A 198 11.68 -14.68 -0.15
CA ALA A 198 11.45 -15.60 0.96
C ALA A 198 12.37 -15.20 2.11
N ILE A 199 11.81 -14.73 3.23
CA ILE A 199 12.56 -14.06 4.29
C ILE A 199 12.77 -14.93 5.54
N ASP A 200 11.97 -16.00 5.70
CA ASP A 200 12.10 -16.93 6.81
C ASP A 200 11.43 -18.27 6.48
N TYR A 201 11.86 -19.35 7.10
CA TYR A 201 11.35 -20.71 6.86
C TYR A 201 11.60 -21.66 8.05
N SER A 202 10.87 -22.77 8.10
CA SER A 202 11.03 -23.78 9.16
C SER A 202 12.20 -24.75 8.93
N ASP A 203 12.28 -25.32 7.74
CA ASP A 203 13.25 -26.35 7.34
C ASP A 203 13.54 -26.24 5.84
N GLN A 204 14.73 -26.65 5.43
CA GLN A 204 15.09 -26.85 4.02
C GLN A 204 15.94 -28.12 3.93
N HIS A 205 15.34 -29.21 3.46
CA HIS A 205 16.05 -30.46 3.26
C HIS A 205 16.64 -30.57 1.86
N PHE A 206 15.79 -30.36 0.86
CA PHE A 206 16.16 -30.31 -0.56
C PHE A 206 15.56 -29.07 -1.22
N GLY A 207 16.31 -28.50 -2.15
CA GLY A 207 15.98 -27.21 -2.72
C GLY A 207 15.96 -26.11 -1.64
N SER A 208 15.29 -25.00 -1.94
CA SER A 208 15.27 -23.83 -1.08
C SER A 208 13.99 -23.02 -1.29
N ALA A 209 13.57 -22.29 -0.25
CA ALA A 209 12.34 -21.51 -0.22
C ALA A 209 12.30 -20.40 -1.28
N ASP A 210 13.46 -19.83 -1.68
CA ASP A 210 13.52 -18.86 -2.77
C ASP A 210 13.11 -19.47 -4.13
N ASN A 211 13.24 -20.80 -4.30
CA ASN A 211 12.77 -21.47 -5.51
C ASN A 211 11.26 -21.36 -5.71
N LEU A 212 10.49 -21.17 -4.63
CA LEU A 212 9.04 -20.99 -4.69
C LEU A 212 8.64 -19.78 -5.55
N LEU A 213 9.54 -18.79 -5.66
CA LEU A 213 9.27 -17.50 -6.27
C LEU A 213 9.74 -17.42 -7.73
N LEU A 214 10.48 -18.43 -8.20
CA LEU A 214 11.11 -18.43 -9.51
C LEU A 214 10.10 -18.52 -10.67
N PRO A 215 10.48 -18.11 -11.90
CA PRO A 215 9.65 -18.29 -13.08
C PRO A 215 9.34 -19.77 -13.41
N GLY A 216 8.27 -19.99 -14.18
CA GLY A 216 7.87 -21.31 -14.68
C GLY A 216 7.50 -22.31 -13.57
N ARG A 217 7.46 -23.60 -13.94
CA ARG A 217 7.13 -24.73 -13.04
C ARG A 217 8.33 -25.65 -12.73
N GLY A 218 9.53 -25.22 -13.12
CA GLY A 218 10.76 -25.98 -12.95
C GLY A 218 10.82 -27.27 -13.78
N HIS A 219 11.92 -28.01 -13.61
CA HIS A 219 12.24 -29.22 -14.36
C HIS A 219 12.01 -30.51 -13.55
N ASP A 220 12.37 -30.52 -12.27
CA ASP A 220 12.29 -31.68 -11.38
C ASP A 220 12.17 -31.24 -9.91
N MET A 221 12.20 -32.13 -8.91
CA MET A 221 12.04 -31.73 -7.50
C MET A 221 13.15 -30.81 -6.96
N SER A 222 14.34 -30.81 -7.57
CA SER A 222 15.51 -30.08 -7.05
C SER A 222 15.40 -28.55 -7.16
N ASP A 223 14.49 -28.06 -7.98
CA ASP A 223 14.20 -26.63 -8.15
C ASP A 223 12.86 -26.21 -7.50
N GLY A 224 12.42 -26.94 -6.48
CA GLY A 224 11.36 -26.55 -5.53
C GLY A 224 11.90 -26.28 -4.12
N TRP A 225 11.01 -26.31 -3.14
CA TRP A 225 11.32 -26.33 -1.71
C TRP A 225 10.76 -27.61 -1.11
N GLU A 226 11.60 -28.39 -0.43
CA GLU A 226 11.23 -29.66 0.21
C GLU A 226 11.79 -29.75 1.63
N THR A 227 10.94 -30.15 2.57
CA THR A 227 11.29 -30.33 3.98
C THR A 227 11.47 -31.79 4.38
N LYS A 228 12.12 -32.02 5.52
CA LYS A 228 12.30 -33.37 6.06
C LYS A 228 10.96 -33.98 6.44
N ARG A 229 10.82 -35.27 6.17
CA ARG A 229 9.68 -36.05 6.64
C ARG A 229 9.58 -36.00 8.17
N SER A 230 8.45 -35.52 8.67
CA SER A 230 8.16 -35.41 10.10
C SER A 230 7.40 -36.64 10.61
N ARG A 231 7.39 -36.80 11.94
CA ARG A 231 6.64 -37.85 12.67
C ARG A 231 5.88 -37.32 13.88
N GLU A 232 6.13 -36.07 14.28
CA GLU A 232 5.53 -35.47 15.45
C GLU A 232 4.07 -35.06 15.13
N PRO A 233 3.08 -35.46 15.96
CA PRO A 233 1.70 -35.06 15.76
C PRO A 233 1.55 -33.53 15.76
N GLY A 234 0.91 -32.99 14.72
CA GLY A 234 0.70 -31.55 14.58
C GLY A 234 1.89 -30.76 14.03
N HIS A 235 2.96 -31.44 13.57
CA HIS A 235 4.06 -30.79 12.85
C HIS A 235 3.54 -30.06 11.61
N VAL A 236 4.14 -28.91 11.33
CA VAL A 236 3.92 -28.12 10.12
C VAL A 236 5.23 -27.49 9.70
N ASP A 237 5.45 -27.40 8.39
CA ASP A 237 6.51 -26.61 7.80
C ASP A 237 5.95 -25.34 7.17
N TRP A 238 6.76 -24.28 7.09
CA TRP A 238 6.28 -22.98 6.64
C TRP A 238 7.38 -22.13 6.05
N VAL A 239 6.95 -21.14 5.26
CA VAL A 239 7.78 -20.08 4.69
C VAL A 239 7.05 -18.75 4.79
N ILE A 240 7.78 -17.70 5.13
CA ILE A 240 7.31 -16.31 5.07
C ILE A 240 7.87 -15.67 3.80
N ILE A 241 6.97 -15.16 2.98
CA ILE A 241 7.30 -14.48 1.73
C ILE A 241 6.91 -13.02 1.89
N LYS A 242 7.89 -12.13 1.73
CA LYS A 242 7.64 -10.70 1.53
C LYS A 242 7.22 -10.49 0.07
N LEU A 243 6.10 -9.80 -0.12
CA LEU A 243 5.62 -9.43 -1.45
C LEU A 243 6.43 -8.27 -1.99
N GLY A 244 6.52 -8.19 -3.31
CA GLY A 244 7.22 -7.12 -4.02
C GLY A 244 6.69 -5.72 -3.72
N THR A 245 5.41 -5.62 -3.38
CA THR A 245 4.74 -4.40 -2.91
C THR A 245 3.55 -4.75 -2.02
N LEU A 246 2.98 -3.74 -1.36
CA LEU A 246 1.69 -3.84 -0.71
C LEU A 246 0.62 -4.21 -1.76
N THR A 247 0.00 -5.37 -1.56
CA THR A 247 -0.81 -6.03 -2.59
C THR A 247 -2.24 -6.22 -2.09
N ASN A 248 -3.23 -5.90 -2.95
CA ASN A 248 -4.58 -6.44 -2.77
C ASN A 248 -4.66 -7.79 -3.50
N ILE A 249 -4.63 -8.88 -2.74
CA ILE A 249 -4.51 -10.24 -3.28
C ILE A 249 -5.86 -10.69 -3.86
N LYS A 250 -5.86 -11.17 -5.10
CA LYS A 250 -7.03 -11.70 -5.80
C LYS A 250 -7.01 -13.22 -5.89
N GLU A 251 -5.83 -13.80 -6.06
CA GLU A 251 -5.67 -15.25 -6.20
C GLU A 251 -4.31 -15.69 -5.66
N ILE A 252 -4.28 -16.85 -5.01
CA ILE A 252 -3.05 -17.52 -4.60
C ILE A 252 -2.98 -18.87 -5.30
N VAL A 253 -1.82 -19.19 -5.89
CA VAL A 253 -1.58 -20.48 -6.52
C VAL A 253 -0.46 -21.22 -5.80
N ILE A 254 -0.73 -22.45 -5.37
CA ILE A 254 0.26 -23.37 -4.82
C ILE A 254 0.52 -24.48 -5.83
N ASP A 255 1.71 -24.48 -6.43
CA ASP A 255 2.11 -25.49 -7.41
C ASP A 255 2.96 -26.57 -6.74
N THR A 256 2.57 -27.83 -6.93
CA THR A 256 3.26 -29.02 -6.42
C THR A 256 3.95 -29.80 -7.54
N ALA A 257 4.22 -29.16 -8.68
CA ALA A 257 4.85 -29.80 -9.84
C ALA A 257 6.06 -30.66 -9.43
N HIS A 258 6.12 -31.87 -9.98
CA HIS A 258 7.14 -32.89 -9.77
C HIS A 258 7.17 -33.56 -8.39
N PHE A 259 6.47 -33.04 -7.38
CA PHE A 259 6.29 -33.69 -6.09
C PHE A 259 5.12 -34.69 -6.16
N ARG A 260 5.44 -35.95 -6.52
CA ARG A 260 4.43 -36.98 -6.80
C ARG A 260 4.11 -37.89 -5.62
N GLY A 261 5.09 -38.13 -4.76
CA GLY A 261 4.95 -38.99 -3.56
C GLY A 261 5.21 -38.26 -2.24
N ASN A 262 5.65 -37.01 -2.32
CA ASN A 262 6.09 -36.17 -1.21
C ASN A 262 5.51 -34.74 -1.31
N PHE A 263 4.41 -34.54 -2.03
CA PHE A 263 3.62 -33.30 -1.91
C PHE A 263 2.98 -33.25 -0.52
N PRO A 264 2.71 -32.05 0.02
CA PRO A 264 2.06 -31.93 1.33
C PRO A 264 0.65 -32.51 1.32
N GLN A 265 0.15 -32.94 2.47
CA GLN A 265 -1.21 -33.43 2.59
C GLN A 265 -2.23 -32.27 2.50
N LYS A 266 -1.91 -31.17 3.16
CA LYS A 266 -2.68 -29.92 3.13
C LYS A 266 -1.75 -28.72 3.14
N ILE A 267 -2.31 -27.57 2.78
CA ILE A 267 -1.69 -26.26 2.95
C ILE A 267 -2.67 -25.27 3.59
N ASN A 268 -2.14 -24.20 4.16
CA ASN A 268 -2.91 -22.97 4.42
C ASN A 268 -2.04 -21.75 4.15
N VAL A 269 -2.67 -20.61 3.92
CA VAL A 269 -1.96 -19.35 3.65
C VAL A 269 -2.57 -18.23 4.48
N LYS A 270 -1.71 -17.44 5.11
CA LYS A 270 -2.10 -16.23 5.85
C LYS A 270 -1.45 -15.00 5.25
N GLY A 271 -2.09 -13.84 5.37
CA GLY A 271 -1.57 -12.53 4.96
C GLY A 271 -1.40 -11.61 6.17
N ILE A 272 -0.43 -10.70 6.11
CA ILE A 272 -0.26 -9.63 7.09
C ILE A 272 0.23 -8.34 6.39
N LYS A 273 -0.21 -7.20 6.92
CA LYS A 273 0.40 -5.89 6.64
C LYS A 273 1.32 -5.52 7.79
N ALA A 274 2.62 -5.53 7.53
CA ALA A 274 3.66 -5.18 8.48
C ALA A 274 4.81 -4.42 7.81
N ASP A 275 5.38 -3.45 8.52
CA ASP A 275 6.54 -2.67 8.08
C ASP A 275 7.87 -3.39 8.33
N LYS A 276 7.89 -4.27 9.34
CA LYS A 276 9.04 -5.10 9.71
C LYS A 276 8.78 -6.56 9.34
N VAL A 277 9.84 -7.35 9.30
CA VAL A 277 9.75 -8.82 9.12
C VAL A 277 8.84 -9.39 10.21
N PRO A 278 7.67 -9.96 9.84
CA PRO A 278 6.74 -10.51 10.80
C PRO A 278 7.24 -11.86 11.31
N VAL A 279 7.01 -12.15 12.60
CA VAL A 279 7.22 -13.49 13.14
C VAL A 279 6.02 -14.38 12.84
N LYS A 280 6.24 -15.69 12.64
CA LYS A 280 5.15 -16.66 12.37
C LYS A 280 4.01 -16.62 13.41
N THR A 281 4.32 -16.34 14.67
CA THR A 281 3.34 -16.36 15.78
C THR A 281 2.60 -15.04 15.99
N ALA A 282 2.78 -14.06 15.11
CA ALA A 282 2.05 -12.79 15.17
C ALA A 282 0.53 -13.03 15.14
N LYS A 283 -0.23 -12.25 15.91
CA LYS A 283 -1.69 -12.41 16.02
C LYS A 283 -2.44 -11.75 14.86
N GLU A 284 -1.76 -10.87 14.14
CA GLU A 284 -2.23 -10.04 13.05
C GLU A 284 -2.31 -10.81 11.71
N TRP A 285 -1.78 -12.05 11.67
CA TRP A 285 -1.90 -12.92 10.51
C TRP A 285 -3.36 -13.27 10.24
N GLN A 286 -3.88 -12.80 9.12
CA GLN A 286 -5.23 -13.10 8.65
C GLN A 286 -5.22 -14.34 7.75
N THR A 287 -6.14 -15.29 7.97
CA THR A 287 -6.27 -16.46 7.10
C THR A 287 -6.81 -16.05 5.74
N LEU A 288 -6.04 -16.32 4.68
CA LEU A 288 -6.44 -16.11 3.28
C LEU A 288 -6.91 -17.41 2.63
N VAL A 289 -6.19 -18.49 2.89
CA VAL A 289 -6.53 -19.84 2.44
C VAL A 289 -6.60 -20.73 3.69
N PRO A 290 -7.76 -21.30 4.04
CA PRO A 290 -7.86 -22.24 5.16
C PRO A 290 -7.17 -23.57 4.81
N ASP A 291 -7.07 -24.47 5.80
CA ASP A 291 -6.53 -25.82 5.60
C ASP A 291 -7.18 -26.55 4.42
N SER A 292 -6.44 -26.63 3.32
CA SER A 292 -6.90 -27.10 2.02
C SER A 292 -6.08 -28.29 1.57
N LYS A 293 -6.75 -29.35 1.10
CA LYS A 293 -6.07 -30.56 0.65
C LYS A 293 -5.33 -30.31 -0.66
N THR A 294 -4.11 -30.81 -0.74
CA THR A 294 -3.27 -30.76 -1.94
C THR A 294 -3.20 -32.13 -2.62
N GLY A 295 -2.79 -32.14 -3.88
CA GLY A 295 -2.54 -33.30 -4.72
C GLY A 295 -1.17 -33.26 -5.36
N ALA A 296 -0.79 -34.33 -6.03
CA ALA A 296 0.50 -34.50 -6.68
C ALA A 296 0.59 -33.72 -8.00
N ASP A 297 1.75 -33.10 -8.25
CA ASP A 297 2.16 -32.60 -9.57
C ASP A 297 1.15 -31.64 -10.24
N GLN A 298 0.47 -30.81 -9.43
CA GLN A 298 -0.61 -29.95 -9.89
C GLN A 298 -0.57 -28.54 -9.27
N GLU A 299 -1.18 -27.59 -9.98
CA GLU A 299 -1.45 -26.24 -9.50
C GLU A 299 -2.76 -26.19 -8.73
N HIS A 300 -2.75 -25.54 -7.57
CA HIS A 300 -3.92 -25.34 -6.72
C HIS A 300 -4.21 -23.84 -6.63
N SER A 301 -5.27 -23.40 -7.31
CA SER A 301 -5.71 -22.00 -7.33
C SER A 301 -6.75 -21.72 -6.27
N TYR A 302 -6.55 -20.65 -5.51
CA TYR A 302 -7.45 -20.18 -4.46
C TYR A 302 -7.81 -18.72 -4.70
N LYS A 303 -9.07 -18.45 -5.03
CA LYS A 303 -9.58 -17.07 -5.14
C LYS A 303 -9.72 -16.46 -3.75
N ILE A 304 -9.25 -15.22 -3.62
CA ILE A 304 -9.24 -14.49 -2.35
C ILE A 304 -10.27 -13.37 -2.44
N ASP A 305 -11.33 -13.49 -1.65
CA ASP A 305 -12.32 -12.43 -1.44
C ASP A 305 -11.98 -11.66 -0.16
N ASN A 306 -10.89 -10.91 -0.21
CA ASN A 306 -10.46 -10.04 0.87
C ASN A 306 -10.09 -8.66 0.30
N LYS A 307 -10.70 -7.61 0.88
CA LYS A 307 -10.49 -6.21 0.47
C LYS A 307 -9.25 -5.58 1.11
N ASP A 308 -8.64 -6.25 2.08
CA ASP A 308 -7.45 -5.79 2.77
C ASP A 308 -6.21 -5.85 1.86
N SER A 309 -5.14 -5.25 2.39
CA SER A 309 -3.85 -5.13 1.74
C SER A 309 -2.79 -5.86 2.53
N PHE A 310 -1.89 -6.56 1.86
CA PHE A 310 -0.88 -7.40 2.51
C PHE A 310 0.51 -7.09 1.99
N SER A 311 1.49 -7.07 2.89
CA SER A 311 2.91 -6.93 2.56
C SER A 311 3.66 -8.27 2.62
N HIS A 312 3.13 -9.25 3.35
CA HIS A 312 3.72 -10.58 3.47
C HIS A 312 2.63 -11.66 3.43
N VAL A 313 3.02 -12.86 3.00
CA VAL A 313 2.24 -14.09 3.14
C VAL A 313 3.04 -15.15 3.91
N LEU A 314 2.34 -15.92 4.75
CA LEU A 314 2.85 -17.10 5.44
C LEU A 314 2.21 -18.31 4.79
N VAL A 315 3.00 -19.12 4.08
CA VAL A 315 2.54 -20.38 3.49
C VAL A 315 2.94 -21.51 4.43
N THR A 316 1.95 -22.29 4.85
CA THR A 316 2.16 -23.45 5.73
C THR A 316 1.81 -24.72 4.96
N ILE A 317 2.70 -25.71 5.00
CA ILE A 317 2.48 -27.06 4.49
C ILE A 317 2.30 -28.03 5.67
N ILE A 318 1.43 -29.01 5.49
CA ILE A 318 1.00 -29.91 6.57
C ILE A 318 1.06 -31.38 6.08
N PRO A 319 1.68 -32.29 6.86
CA PRO A 319 2.59 -31.97 7.96
C PRO A 319 3.94 -31.43 7.45
N ASP A 320 4.40 -31.94 6.31
CA ASP A 320 5.67 -31.66 5.65
C ASP A 320 5.53 -31.96 4.15
N GLY A 321 6.61 -31.80 3.37
CA GLY A 321 6.66 -32.21 1.97
C GLY A 321 7.32 -31.17 1.07
N GLY A 322 6.98 -31.23 -0.22
CA GLY A 322 7.55 -30.39 -1.25
C GLY A 322 6.53 -29.54 -2.02
N VAL A 323 6.87 -28.28 -2.23
CA VAL A 323 6.12 -27.32 -3.04
C VAL A 323 7.05 -26.73 -4.09
N LYS A 324 6.54 -26.60 -5.32
CA LYS A 324 7.31 -26.06 -6.43
C LYS A 324 7.25 -24.55 -6.50
N ARG A 325 6.06 -23.95 -6.52
CA ARG A 325 5.88 -22.50 -6.62
C ARG A 325 4.76 -22.00 -5.72
N VAL A 326 4.90 -20.74 -5.33
CA VAL A 326 3.83 -19.93 -4.74
C VAL A 326 3.65 -18.72 -5.63
N ARG A 327 2.42 -18.50 -6.12
CA ARG A 327 2.02 -17.29 -6.84
C ARG A 327 1.05 -16.51 -5.97
N VAL A 328 1.25 -15.20 -5.86
CA VAL A 328 0.34 -14.30 -5.17
C VAL A 328 -0.08 -13.23 -6.16
N LEU A 329 -1.18 -13.52 -6.86
CA LEU A 329 -1.74 -12.70 -7.92
C LEU A 329 -2.63 -11.63 -7.30
N GLY A 330 -2.35 -10.37 -7.60
CA GLY A 330 -3.12 -9.25 -7.05
C GLY A 330 -2.92 -7.98 -7.86
N THR A 331 -3.44 -6.88 -7.33
CA THR A 331 -3.24 -5.53 -7.89
C THR A 331 -2.33 -4.70 -6.98
N VAL A 332 -1.61 -3.76 -7.58
CA VAL A 332 -0.89 -2.71 -6.84
C VAL A 332 -1.92 -1.86 -6.09
N ILE A 333 -1.56 -1.37 -4.91
CA ILE A 333 -2.37 -0.39 -4.18
C ILE A 333 -1.83 0.99 -4.44
N ASN A 334 -2.70 1.90 -4.90
CA ASN A 334 -2.36 3.29 -5.08
C ASN A 334 -2.08 3.94 -3.72
N ASP A 335 -0.82 3.94 -3.30
CA ASP A 335 -0.35 4.76 -2.20
C ASP A 335 0.70 5.71 -2.77
N PHE A 336 0.24 6.88 -3.25
CA PHE A 336 1.10 7.90 -3.85
C PHE A 336 2.19 8.40 -2.88
N LEU A 337 2.03 8.16 -1.57
CA LEU A 337 3.03 8.46 -0.54
C LEU A 337 3.97 7.28 -0.27
N ASN A 338 3.72 6.11 -0.85
CA ASN A 338 4.58 4.94 -0.75
C ASN A 338 5.54 4.90 -1.95
N THR A 339 6.58 5.71 -1.83
CA THR A 339 7.65 5.92 -2.80
C THR A 339 8.40 4.66 -3.24
N LYS A 340 8.15 3.51 -2.60
CA LYS A 340 8.75 2.23 -2.97
C LYS A 340 8.06 1.54 -4.16
N TYR A 341 6.84 1.94 -4.54
CA TYR A 341 5.98 1.01 -5.30
C TYR A 341 5.13 1.59 -6.43
N ASN A 342 5.08 2.90 -6.64
CA ASN A 342 4.32 3.50 -7.73
C ASN A 342 5.25 4.15 -8.76
N HIS A 343 5.05 3.85 -10.04
CA HIS A 343 5.50 4.72 -11.13
C HIS A 343 4.65 6.00 -11.04
N ILE A 344 5.27 7.12 -10.71
CA ILE A 344 4.61 8.42 -10.77
C ILE A 344 4.61 8.84 -12.25
N PRO A 345 3.48 9.28 -12.84
CA PRO A 345 3.51 9.84 -14.19
C PRO A 345 4.57 10.94 -14.26
N GLU A 346 5.49 10.89 -15.23
CA GLU A 346 6.59 11.86 -15.34
C GLU A 346 6.06 13.32 -15.31
N GLU A 347 4.92 13.55 -15.94
CA GLU A 347 4.22 14.85 -15.95
C GLU A 347 3.94 15.40 -14.55
N THR A 348 3.71 14.54 -13.55
CA THR A 348 3.39 14.94 -12.16
C THR A 348 4.59 15.51 -11.40
N LEU A 349 5.82 15.22 -11.85
CA LEU A 349 7.07 15.70 -11.26
C LEU A 349 7.75 16.79 -12.09
N SER A 350 7.21 17.08 -13.28
CA SER A 350 7.71 18.14 -14.17
C SER A 350 7.79 19.50 -13.48
N VAL A 351 8.65 20.38 -14.00
CA VAL A 351 8.78 21.78 -13.56
C VAL A 351 7.41 22.46 -13.59
N GLU A 352 6.62 22.25 -14.63
CA GLU A 352 5.28 22.83 -14.77
C GLU A 352 4.33 22.38 -13.65
N SER A 353 4.36 21.11 -13.27
CA SER A 353 3.57 20.59 -12.16
C SER A 353 4.04 21.12 -10.80
N GLN A 354 5.37 21.24 -10.61
CA GLN A 354 5.95 21.84 -9.42
C GLN A 354 5.54 23.31 -9.27
N GLU A 355 5.49 24.06 -10.37
CA GLU A 355 5.01 25.46 -10.36
C GLU A 355 3.50 25.53 -10.12
N ALA A 356 2.72 24.65 -10.72
CA ALA A 356 1.26 24.63 -10.62
C ALA A 356 0.76 24.36 -9.18
N ILE A 357 1.53 23.65 -8.35
CA ILE A 357 1.13 23.34 -6.97
C ILE A 357 1.45 24.46 -5.97
N LEU A 358 2.38 25.37 -6.27
CA LEU A 358 2.79 26.44 -5.35
C LEU A 358 1.63 27.32 -4.87
N PRO A 359 0.66 27.74 -5.71
CA PRO A 359 -0.49 28.53 -5.24
C PRO A 359 -1.33 27.77 -4.19
N HIS A 360 -1.48 26.46 -4.34
CA HIS A 360 -2.24 25.62 -3.40
C HIS A 360 -1.50 25.48 -2.07
N ILE A 361 -0.17 25.25 -2.12
CA ILE A 361 0.67 25.19 -0.92
C ILE A 361 0.57 26.51 -0.14
N ASN A 362 0.70 27.64 -0.82
CA ASN A 362 0.64 28.96 -0.20
C ASN A 362 -0.71 29.28 0.46
N LYS A 363 -1.82 28.73 -0.06
CA LYS A 363 -3.14 28.85 0.58
C LYS A 363 -3.23 28.08 1.91
N ILE A 364 -2.51 26.98 2.07
CA ILE A 364 -2.60 26.08 3.23
C ILE A 364 -1.59 26.45 4.34
N ILE A 365 -0.43 27.05 4.00
CA ILE A 365 0.61 27.43 4.99
C ILE A 365 0.03 28.17 6.22
N PRO A 366 -0.86 29.16 6.08
CA PRO A 366 -1.38 29.88 7.25
C PRO A 366 -2.21 29.02 8.22
N SER A 367 -2.85 27.96 7.71
CA SER A 367 -3.71 27.07 8.52
C SER A 367 -2.97 25.82 9.01
N ASN A 368 -2.04 25.27 8.22
CA ASN A 368 -1.33 24.04 8.58
C ASN A 368 0.06 23.93 7.92
N ALA A 369 1.02 24.72 8.43
CA ALA A 369 2.41 24.66 7.96
C ALA A 369 3.07 23.27 8.15
N TYR A 370 2.62 22.49 9.15
CA TYR A 370 3.14 21.14 9.39
C TYR A 370 2.71 20.14 8.34
N TYR A 371 1.45 20.20 7.91
CA TYR A 371 0.98 19.42 6.77
C TYR A 371 1.80 19.73 5.51
N ILE A 372 2.05 21.01 5.23
CA ILE A 372 2.89 21.44 4.11
C ILE A 372 4.33 20.95 4.23
N LYS A 373 4.92 20.97 5.43
CA LYS A 373 6.24 20.39 5.68
C LYS A 373 6.28 18.91 5.31
N LEU A 374 5.28 18.12 5.72
CA LEU A 374 5.20 16.71 5.40
C LEU A 374 5.03 16.47 3.89
N PHE A 375 4.13 17.24 3.27
CA PHE A 375 3.90 17.19 1.83
C PHE A 375 5.18 17.51 1.03
N LEU A 376 5.80 18.67 1.28
CA LEU A 376 7.01 19.12 0.59
C LEU A 376 8.16 18.12 0.74
N LYS A 377 8.38 17.61 1.96
CA LYS A 377 9.40 16.59 2.21
C LYS A 377 9.19 15.37 1.31
N GLN A 378 7.95 14.88 1.20
CA GLN A 378 7.66 13.71 0.39
C GLN A 378 7.75 14.02 -1.11
N TYR A 379 7.21 15.15 -1.56
CA TYR A 379 7.22 15.54 -2.96
C TYR A 379 8.65 15.79 -3.47
N ILE A 380 9.51 16.45 -2.68
CA ILE A 380 10.94 16.62 -2.99
C ILE A 380 11.64 15.26 -3.12
N ASN A 381 11.47 14.38 -2.13
CA ASN A 381 12.07 13.04 -2.19
C ASN A 381 11.63 12.26 -3.43
N LEU A 382 10.41 12.50 -3.92
CA LEU A 382 9.89 11.87 -5.14
C LEU A 382 10.54 12.45 -6.39
N ILE A 383 10.64 13.78 -6.51
CA ILE A 383 11.34 14.44 -7.63
C ILE A 383 12.79 13.92 -7.71
N GLU A 384 13.50 13.89 -6.58
CA GLU A 384 14.87 13.38 -6.50
C GLU A 384 14.99 11.90 -6.85
N LEU A 385 14.05 11.06 -6.40
CA LEU A 385 14.05 9.62 -6.70
C LEU A 385 13.93 9.33 -8.20
N TYR A 386 13.25 10.21 -8.93
CA TYR A 386 13.06 10.11 -10.39
C TYR A 386 14.15 10.84 -11.19
N ASN A 387 15.19 11.36 -10.53
CA ASN A 387 16.26 12.18 -11.14
C ASN A 387 15.75 13.43 -11.86
N GLU A 388 14.62 13.98 -11.42
CA GLU A 388 14.11 15.27 -11.90
C GLU A 388 14.71 16.43 -11.08
N GLU A 389 14.73 17.64 -11.65
CA GLU A 389 15.22 18.84 -10.95
C GLU A 389 14.12 19.43 -10.06
N VAL A 390 14.45 19.64 -8.78
CA VAL A 390 13.58 20.35 -7.84
C VAL A 390 13.70 21.85 -8.11
N ILE A 391 12.58 22.53 -8.39
CA ILE A 391 12.59 23.97 -8.61
C ILE A 391 13.04 24.71 -7.34
N GLU A 392 13.85 25.76 -7.51
CA GLU A 392 14.44 26.53 -6.42
C GLU A 392 13.39 27.03 -5.42
N THR A 393 12.26 27.53 -5.92
CA THR A 393 11.16 28.06 -5.10
C THR A 393 10.54 27.02 -4.17
N LEU A 394 10.46 25.75 -4.59
CA LEU A 394 9.90 24.67 -3.78
C LEU A 394 10.88 24.26 -2.67
N TYR A 395 12.17 24.26 -2.96
CA TYR A 395 13.22 23.99 -1.99
C TYR A 395 13.38 25.13 -0.96
N GLU A 396 13.34 26.38 -1.42
CA GLU A 396 13.30 27.57 -0.56
C GLU A 396 12.11 27.52 0.39
N LEU A 397 10.93 27.17 -0.12
CA LEU A 397 9.72 27.06 0.68
C LEU A 397 9.84 25.96 1.74
N TYR A 398 10.41 24.81 1.41
CA TYR A 398 10.65 23.74 2.40
C TYR A 398 11.64 24.17 3.49
N CYS A 399 12.62 24.99 3.14
CA CYS A 399 13.63 25.54 4.06
C CYS A 399 13.12 26.75 4.88
N ASP A 400 11.96 27.33 4.55
CA ASP A 400 11.39 28.45 5.29
C ASP A 400 11.22 28.09 6.77
N GLY A 401 11.64 28.98 7.66
CA GLY A 401 11.66 28.73 9.10
C GLY A 401 10.28 28.42 9.69
N LYS A 402 9.19 28.91 9.10
CA LYS A 402 7.82 28.61 9.54
C LYS A 402 7.42 27.19 9.16
N ILE A 403 7.86 26.71 7.99
CA ILE A 403 7.59 25.34 7.53
C ILE A 403 8.53 24.38 8.22
N LEU A 404 9.84 24.56 8.12
CA LEU A 404 10.84 23.66 8.68
C LEU A 404 10.71 23.53 10.21
N GLY A 405 10.41 24.65 10.89
CA GLY A 405 10.19 24.72 12.33
C GLY A 405 8.80 24.27 12.80
N SER A 406 7.86 23.97 11.90
CA SER A 406 6.51 23.55 12.28
C SER A 406 6.50 22.18 12.98
N ILE A 407 5.53 22.02 13.89
CA ILE A 407 5.27 20.80 14.67
C ILE A 407 3.84 20.34 14.45
N GLU A 408 3.57 19.07 14.72
CA GLU A 408 2.25 18.49 14.55
C GLU A 408 1.23 19.15 15.50
N ASN A 409 0.05 19.46 14.95
CA ASN A 409 -1.12 19.89 15.71
C ASN A 409 -1.54 18.79 16.71
N LYS A 410 -1.84 19.20 17.94
CA LYS A 410 -2.39 18.33 18.98
C LYS A 410 -3.79 17.85 18.58
N ALA A 411 -4.25 16.78 19.24
CA ALA A 411 -5.56 16.21 18.96
C ALA A 411 -6.71 17.19 19.27
N GLU A 412 -6.50 18.17 20.15
CA GLU A 412 -7.50 19.17 20.50
C GLU A 412 -7.47 20.42 19.61
N ASP A 413 -6.44 20.57 18.76
CA ASP A 413 -6.29 21.75 17.92
C ASP A 413 -7.34 21.71 16.79
N ALA A 414 -8.04 22.84 16.61
CA ALA A 414 -9.02 22.97 15.55
C ALA A 414 -8.36 23.32 14.21
N GLU A 415 -8.80 22.67 13.15
CA GLU A 415 -8.39 22.89 11.77
C GLU A 415 -9.55 23.49 10.97
N ILE A 416 -9.24 24.19 9.89
CA ILE A 416 -10.25 24.67 8.93
C ILE A 416 -10.28 23.68 7.78
N ILE A 417 -11.42 23.02 7.62
CA ILE A 417 -11.69 22.09 6.52
C ILE A 417 -12.59 22.80 5.50
N GLU A 418 -12.22 22.69 4.23
CA GLU A 418 -12.99 23.25 3.11
C GLU A 418 -13.72 22.12 2.40
N TYR A 419 -15.05 22.22 2.31
CA TYR A 419 -15.91 21.26 1.63
C TYR A 419 -16.46 21.85 0.34
N TRP A 420 -16.22 21.14 -0.76
CA TRP A 420 -16.83 21.39 -2.06
C TRP A 420 -18.12 20.58 -2.15
N ILE A 421 -19.27 21.25 -2.18
CA ILE A 421 -20.56 20.54 -2.13
C ILE A 421 -21.21 20.38 -3.52
N ASN A 422 -20.86 21.22 -4.50
CA ASN A 422 -21.47 21.15 -5.85
C ASN A 422 -20.52 21.46 -7.01
N ASP A 423 -19.58 22.41 -6.87
CA ASP A 423 -18.78 22.88 -8.00
C ASP A 423 -17.38 23.37 -7.55
N GLU A 424 -16.34 22.62 -7.93
CA GLU A 424 -14.93 22.96 -7.68
C GLU A 424 -14.48 24.28 -8.33
N GLN A 425 -15.23 24.81 -9.30
CA GLN A 425 -14.88 26.04 -10.01
C GLN A 425 -15.52 27.29 -9.39
N ASN A 426 -16.46 27.12 -8.45
CA ASN A 426 -17.16 28.23 -7.81
C ASN A 426 -16.76 28.35 -6.34
N GLU A 427 -15.85 29.29 -6.03
CA GLU A 427 -15.40 29.55 -4.65
C GLU A 427 -16.55 29.92 -3.69
N ASN A 428 -17.68 30.43 -4.20
CA ASN A 428 -18.86 30.71 -3.36
C ASN A 428 -19.58 29.43 -2.90
N SER A 429 -19.30 28.28 -3.50
CA SER A 429 -19.88 26.98 -3.11
C SER A 429 -19.09 26.27 -1.99
N ILE A 430 -17.88 26.75 -1.68
CA ILE A 430 -17.01 26.16 -0.65
C ILE A 430 -17.59 26.44 0.73
N VAL A 431 -17.84 25.42 1.54
CA VAL A 431 -18.19 25.59 2.96
C VAL A 431 -16.93 25.38 3.81
N LYS A 432 -16.58 26.39 4.62
CA LYS A 432 -15.43 26.33 5.53
C LYS A 432 -15.90 25.97 6.93
N ILE A 433 -15.45 24.84 7.46
CA ILE A 433 -15.82 24.39 8.81
C ILE A 433 -14.59 24.38 9.69
N LYS A 434 -14.74 24.84 10.93
CA LYS A 434 -13.73 24.69 11.97
C LYS A 434 -13.99 23.40 12.75
N GLU A 435 -13.09 22.43 12.65
CA GLU A 435 -13.26 21.07 13.21
C GLU A 435 -12.05 20.63 14.01
N THR A 436 -12.25 19.68 14.91
CA THR A 436 -11.19 18.96 15.61
C THR A 436 -11.20 17.50 15.14
N PRO A 437 -10.71 17.20 13.92
CA PRO A 437 -10.96 15.92 13.23
C PRO A 437 -10.38 14.70 13.95
N LYS A 438 -9.36 14.90 14.79
CA LYS A 438 -8.71 13.85 15.59
C LYS A 438 -9.50 13.48 16.86
N LEU A 439 -10.54 14.24 17.22
CA LEU A 439 -11.34 14.03 18.42
C LEU A 439 -12.73 13.48 18.07
N ILE A 440 -13.00 12.23 18.46
CA ILE A 440 -14.30 11.57 18.19
C ILE A 440 -15.42 12.11 19.10
N SER A 441 -15.07 12.41 20.35
CA SER A 441 -15.96 12.98 21.36
C SER A 441 -15.13 13.81 22.33
N GLY A 442 -15.60 14.99 22.70
CA GLY A 442 -14.93 15.90 23.63
C GLY A 442 -15.93 16.83 24.32
N ASN A 443 -15.69 17.17 25.59
CA ASN A 443 -16.60 18.01 26.39
C ASN A 443 -18.07 17.56 26.43
N GLY A 444 -18.36 16.28 26.17
CA GLY A 444 -19.72 15.73 26.15
C GLY A 444 -20.46 15.82 24.82
N THR A 445 -19.79 16.24 23.74
CA THR A 445 -20.38 16.34 22.38
C THR A 445 -19.56 15.58 21.34
N THR A 446 -20.23 15.11 20.29
CA THR A 446 -19.66 14.52 19.06
C THR A 446 -19.67 15.49 17.87
N GLY A 447 -20.16 16.72 18.06
CA GLY A 447 -20.30 17.75 17.01
C GLY A 447 -19.01 18.51 16.67
N LEU A 448 -17.84 18.00 17.06
CA LEU A 448 -16.54 18.63 16.82
C LEU A 448 -15.93 18.25 15.46
N ARG A 449 -16.58 17.36 14.71
CA ARG A 449 -16.18 16.94 13.36
C ARG A 449 -17.40 16.71 12.48
N THR A 450 -17.21 16.84 11.19
CA THR A 450 -18.24 16.51 10.20
C THR A 450 -18.32 15.00 10.01
N TRP A 451 -19.55 14.50 9.96
CA TRP A 451 -19.86 13.08 9.76
C TRP A 451 -20.28 12.78 8.33
N GLU A 452 -20.10 11.55 7.88
CA GLU A 452 -20.30 11.15 6.49
C GLU A 452 -21.74 11.34 6.02
N ALA A 453 -22.72 11.10 6.89
CA ALA A 453 -24.13 11.38 6.59
C ALA A 453 -24.39 12.87 6.33
N ALA A 454 -23.65 13.79 6.96
CA ALA A 454 -23.79 15.22 6.70
C ALA A 454 -23.28 15.60 5.30
N LEU A 455 -22.18 14.98 4.84
CA LEU A 455 -21.67 15.16 3.49
C LEU A 455 -22.69 14.70 2.45
N TYR A 456 -23.24 13.49 2.63
CA TYR A 456 -24.20 12.92 1.69
C TYR A 456 -25.55 13.66 1.72
N LEU A 457 -26.02 14.06 2.91
CA LEU A 457 -27.24 14.86 3.04
C LEU A 457 -27.07 16.24 2.39
N SER A 458 -25.91 16.88 2.56
CA SER A 458 -25.62 18.15 1.90
C SER A 458 -25.71 17.99 0.39
N HIS A 459 -25.09 16.96 -0.18
CA HIS A 459 -25.21 16.67 -1.61
C HIS A 459 -26.67 16.48 -2.04
N TYR A 460 -27.41 15.59 -1.37
CA TYR A 460 -28.81 15.29 -1.69
C TYR A 460 -29.72 16.52 -1.63
N LEU A 461 -29.63 17.32 -0.57
CA LEU A 461 -30.46 18.52 -0.39
C LEU A 461 -30.19 19.58 -1.45
N ASN A 462 -28.96 19.64 -1.98
CA ASN A 462 -28.61 20.54 -3.06
C ASN A 462 -29.17 20.13 -4.43
N GLN A 463 -29.72 18.92 -4.55
CA GLN A 463 -30.39 18.45 -5.77
C GLN A 463 -31.90 18.71 -5.77
N ILE A 464 -32.47 19.24 -4.68
CA ILE A 464 -33.90 19.50 -4.54
C ILE A 464 -34.20 20.99 -4.38
N ASP A 465 -35.43 21.40 -4.71
CA ASP A 465 -35.85 22.80 -4.58
C ASP A 465 -36.21 23.16 -3.13
N LEU A 466 -35.36 23.98 -2.51
CA LEU A 466 -35.51 24.51 -1.16
C LEU A 466 -35.85 26.01 -1.13
N THR A 467 -36.18 26.59 -2.29
CA THR A 467 -36.44 28.03 -2.42
C THR A 467 -37.61 28.46 -1.51
N ASN A 468 -37.40 29.55 -0.77
CA ASN A 468 -38.36 30.16 0.16
C ASN A 468 -38.90 29.18 1.24
N LYS A 469 -38.09 28.21 1.68
CA LYS A 469 -38.46 27.31 2.79
C LYS A 469 -38.00 27.87 4.14
N LYS A 470 -38.77 27.58 5.19
CA LYS A 470 -38.29 27.62 6.58
C LYS A 470 -37.78 26.24 6.97
N ILE A 471 -36.54 26.16 7.42
CA ILE A 471 -35.85 24.90 7.70
C ILE A 471 -35.32 24.91 9.13
N CYS A 472 -35.48 23.80 9.85
CA CYS A 472 -34.82 23.57 11.14
C CYS A 472 -33.87 22.37 11.00
N GLU A 473 -32.61 22.53 11.40
CA GLU A 473 -31.68 21.40 11.51
C GLU A 473 -31.63 20.90 12.95
N LEU A 474 -31.91 19.61 13.16
CA LEU A 474 -31.76 18.94 14.46
C LEU A 474 -30.39 18.30 14.56
N GLY A 475 -29.68 18.54 15.66
CA GLY A 475 -28.34 17.98 15.88
C GLY A 475 -27.34 18.48 14.84
N THR A 476 -27.28 19.79 14.65
CA THR A 476 -26.55 20.45 13.56
C THR A 476 -25.04 20.14 13.53
N GLY A 477 -24.46 19.76 14.67
CA GLY A 477 -23.05 19.40 14.75
C GLY A 477 -22.16 20.57 14.29
N THR A 478 -21.44 20.38 13.19
CA THR A 478 -20.56 21.41 12.62
C THR A 478 -21.30 22.51 11.84
N GLY A 479 -22.58 22.29 11.53
CA GLY A 479 -23.41 23.18 10.71
C GLY A 479 -23.23 23.03 9.19
N LEU A 480 -22.50 22.00 8.74
CA LEU A 480 -22.20 21.80 7.31
C LEU A 480 -23.46 21.79 6.44
N VAL A 481 -24.49 21.03 6.82
CA VAL A 481 -25.68 20.82 5.99
C VAL A 481 -26.43 22.13 5.79
N SER A 482 -26.71 22.85 6.87
CA SER A 482 -27.36 24.16 6.81
C SER A 482 -26.56 25.18 5.99
N LEU A 483 -25.24 25.27 6.22
CA LEU A 483 -24.37 26.19 5.50
C LEU A 483 -24.27 25.88 4.01
N SER A 484 -24.27 24.60 3.66
CA SER A 484 -24.28 24.14 2.28
C SER A 484 -25.53 24.62 1.55
N ILE A 485 -26.73 24.39 2.10
CA ILE A 485 -27.96 24.78 1.42
C ILE A 485 -28.17 26.29 1.40
N MET A 486 -27.71 27.02 2.43
CA MET A 486 -27.76 28.49 2.43
C MET A 486 -26.93 29.13 1.32
N LYS A 487 -25.81 28.52 0.93
CA LYS A 487 -24.96 29.06 -0.14
C LYS A 487 -25.50 28.80 -1.54
N ASN A 488 -26.33 27.78 -1.70
CA ASN A 488 -26.81 27.31 -3.00
C ASN A 488 -28.31 27.54 -3.24
N HIS A 489 -29.08 27.89 -2.20
CA HIS A 489 -30.51 28.15 -2.30
C HIS A 489 -30.91 29.46 -1.62
N ASP A 490 -31.98 30.08 -2.12
CA ASP A 490 -32.62 31.24 -1.49
C ASP A 490 -33.59 30.75 -0.39
N ILE A 491 -33.07 30.59 0.82
CA ILE A 491 -33.81 30.07 1.99
C ILE A 491 -34.52 31.21 2.74
N GLU A 492 -35.82 31.05 3.06
CA GLU A 492 -36.56 32.08 3.83
C GLU A 492 -36.03 32.18 5.26
N GLN A 493 -35.80 31.04 5.92
CA GLN A 493 -35.19 31.00 7.25
C GLN A 493 -34.58 29.63 7.52
N ILE A 494 -33.43 29.60 8.16
CA ILE A 494 -32.81 28.38 8.69
C ILE A 494 -32.48 28.54 10.17
N ILE A 495 -32.80 27.50 10.94
CA ILE A 495 -32.58 27.45 12.38
C ILE A 495 -31.72 26.23 12.68
N LEU A 496 -30.47 26.44 13.09
CA LEU A 496 -29.55 25.38 13.48
C LEU A 496 -29.74 25.07 14.96
N THR A 497 -29.99 23.81 15.30
CA THR A 497 -30.24 23.40 16.69
C THR A 497 -29.38 22.25 17.14
N ASP A 498 -29.02 22.26 18.42
CA ASP A 498 -28.24 21.22 19.09
C ASP A 498 -28.57 21.18 20.59
N GLY A 499 -28.30 20.05 21.23
CA GLY A 499 -28.46 19.91 22.67
C GLY A 499 -27.33 20.59 23.46
N ASP A 500 -26.13 20.70 22.89
CA ASP A 500 -24.98 21.33 23.53
C ASP A 500 -24.96 22.85 23.27
N SER A 501 -25.14 23.64 24.34
CA SER A 501 -25.09 25.09 24.27
C SER A 501 -23.74 25.63 23.83
N ASN A 502 -22.63 24.96 24.18
CA ASN A 502 -21.30 25.41 23.78
C ASN A 502 -21.09 25.28 22.27
N LEU A 503 -21.64 24.22 21.68
CA LEU A 503 -21.62 24.03 20.23
C LEU A 503 -22.39 25.15 19.53
N ILE A 504 -23.60 25.47 20.03
CA ILE A 504 -24.42 26.58 19.53
C ILE A 504 -23.67 27.91 19.58
N ASP A 505 -22.99 28.21 20.68
CA ASP A 505 -22.21 29.44 20.83
C ASP A 505 -21.03 29.51 19.86
N ASN A 506 -20.40 28.36 19.57
CA ASN A 506 -19.24 28.26 18.68
C ASN A 506 -19.59 28.34 17.18
N LEU A 507 -20.83 28.03 16.78
CA LEU A 507 -21.26 28.10 15.36
C LEU A 507 -21.09 29.51 14.75
N ASN A 508 -21.14 30.56 15.57
CA ASN A 508 -20.95 31.93 15.10
C ASN A 508 -19.56 32.14 14.47
N ASP A 509 -18.52 31.45 14.95
CA ASP A 509 -17.20 31.52 14.33
C ASP A 509 -17.18 30.79 12.98
N THR A 510 -17.88 29.65 12.86
CA THR A 510 -18.08 28.96 11.58
C THR A 510 -18.83 29.83 10.58
N PHE A 511 -19.84 30.59 11.01
CA PHE A 511 -20.56 31.51 10.12
C PHE A 511 -19.66 32.62 9.58
N LYS A 512 -18.83 33.22 10.44
CA LYS A 512 -17.86 34.24 10.01
C LYS A 512 -16.86 33.71 8.99
N LEU A 513 -16.40 32.46 9.12
CA LEU A 513 -15.53 31.80 8.13
C LEU A 513 -16.18 31.69 6.74
N ASN A 514 -17.51 31.73 6.69
CA ASN A 514 -18.31 31.64 5.47
C ASN A 514 -18.94 32.97 5.05
N ASN A 515 -18.53 34.10 5.66
CA ASN A 515 -19.11 35.43 5.44
C ASN A 515 -20.62 35.50 5.74
N LEU A 516 -21.08 34.74 6.73
CA LEU A 516 -22.46 34.71 7.21
C LEU A 516 -22.55 35.28 8.63
N HIS A 517 -23.71 35.86 8.93
CA HIS A 517 -24.02 36.44 10.23
C HIS A 517 -25.43 36.09 10.65
N LEU A 518 -25.63 35.90 11.95
CA LEU A 518 -26.96 35.71 12.54
C LEU A 518 -27.87 36.90 12.20
N ASN A 519 -29.08 36.60 11.75
CA ASN A 519 -30.10 37.57 11.39
C ASN A 519 -31.50 36.90 11.40
N ASP A 520 -32.51 37.53 10.81
CA ASP A 520 -33.86 36.94 10.76
C ASP A 520 -33.97 35.68 9.88
N HIS A 521 -33.05 35.49 8.94
CA HIS A 521 -32.94 34.33 8.05
C HIS A 521 -32.01 33.24 8.58
N LEU A 522 -30.99 33.55 9.39
CA LEU A 522 -30.06 32.58 9.97
C LEU A 522 -30.07 32.68 11.50
N LYS A 523 -30.56 31.64 12.16
CA LYS A 523 -30.69 31.57 13.62
C LYS A 523 -30.04 30.31 14.18
N THR A 524 -29.61 30.40 15.43
CA THR A 524 -29.20 29.24 16.23
C THR A 524 -30.04 29.17 17.49
N GLN A 525 -30.32 27.95 17.95
CA GLN A 525 -31.09 27.73 19.16
C GLN A 525 -30.70 26.40 19.81
N GLN A 526 -30.42 26.39 21.12
CA GLN A 526 -30.29 25.12 21.84
C GLN A 526 -31.65 24.41 21.85
N LEU A 527 -31.71 23.12 21.52
CA LEU A 527 -32.93 22.31 21.54
C LEU A 527 -32.63 20.92 22.10
N LEU A 528 -33.23 20.62 23.25
CA LEU A 528 -33.17 19.29 23.86
C LEU A 528 -34.34 18.44 23.34
N TRP A 529 -34.04 17.29 22.73
CA TRP A 529 -35.08 16.42 22.20
C TRP A 529 -36.00 15.89 23.30
N GLY A 530 -37.29 15.77 22.99
CA GLY A 530 -38.33 15.33 23.92
C GLY A 530 -38.86 16.41 24.86
N THR A 531 -38.42 17.67 24.71
CA THR A 531 -38.79 18.80 25.58
C THR A 531 -39.68 19.84 24.90
N THR A 532 -40.17 19.54 23.69
CA THR A 532 -40.91 20.49 22.83
C THR A 532 -42.43 20.50 23.03
N ASN A 533 -42.97 19.48 23.66
CA ASN A 533 -44.41 19.32 23.84
C ASN A 533 -44.91 20.09 25.07
N LEU A 534 -45.74 21.12 24.86
CA LEU A 534 -46.32 21.96 25.92
C LEU A 534 -47.11 21.18 27.00
N GLN A 535 -47.55 19.97 26.70
CA GLN A 535 -48.33 19.13 27.61
C GLN A 535 -47.46 18.13 28.40
N ASN A 536 -46.17 18.02 28.08
CA ASN A 536 -45.23 17.11 28.74
C ASN A 536 -44.61 17.78 29.99
N GLU A 537 -44.41 17.00 31.06
CA GLU A 537 -43.76 17.46 32.29
C GLU A 537 -42.33 17.96 32.06
N ASN A 538 -41.66 17.44 31.03
CA ASN A 538 -40.30 17.83 30.63
C ASN A 538 -40.26 19.00 29.63
N PHE A 539 -41.36 19.76 29.47
CA PHE A 539 -41.41 20.90 28.56
C PHE A 539 -40.38 21.98 28.94
N ILE A 540 -39.58 22.40 27.98
CA ILE A 540 -38.62 23.51 28.14
C ILE A 540 -38.98 24.66 27.19
N GLN A 541 -39.35 24.36 25.95
CA GLN A 541 -39.50 25.35 24.88
C GLN A 541 -40.36 24.82 23.74
N PRO A 542 -41.12 25.64 22.99
CA PRO A 542 -41.84 25.15 21.83
C PRO A 542 -40.89 24.83 20.66
N CYS A 543 -41.27 23.88 19.79
CA CYS A 543 -40.58 23.68 18.53
C CYS A 543 -40.77 24.89 17.58
N PRO A 544 -39.76 25.29 16.80
CA PRO A 544 -39.92 26.30 15.77
C PRO A 544 -40.98 25.93 14.72
N LYS A 545 -41.66 26.95 14.18
CA LYS A 545 -42.61 26.77 13.08
C LYS A 545 -41.88 26.84 11.74
N VAL A 546 -41.64 25.70 11.13
CA VAL A 546 -40.87 25.53 9.89
C VAL A 546 -41.62 24.69 8.86
N ASP A 547 -41.24 24.76 7.59
CA ASP A 547 -41.79 23.91 6.54
C ASP A 547 -41.12 22.53 6.52
N MET A 548 -39.82 22.48 6.85
CA MET A 548 -39.00 21.28 6.77
C MET A 548 -38.06 21.14 7.97
N VAL A 549 -37.85 19.91 8.40
CA VAL A 549 -36.79 19.55 9.35
C VAL A 549 -35.74 18.70 8.63
N ILE A 550 -34.46 18.97 8.89
CA ILE A 550 -33.34 18.17 8.39
C ILE A 550 -32.48 17.70 9.56
N ALA A 551 -31.84 16.54 9.43
CA ALA A 551 -30.87 16.06 10.42
C ALA A 551 -29.87 15.10 9.78
N ALA A 552 -28.61 15.19 10.17
CA ALA A 552 -27.57 14.28 9.72
C ALA A 552 -26.95 13.56 10.91
N ASP A 553 -26.86 12.24 10.82
CA ASP A 553 -26.22 11.39 11.82
C ASP A 553 -26.77 11.60 13.24
N VAL A 554 -28.10 11.61 13.39
CA VAL A 554 -28.80 11.73 14.68
C VAL A 554 -29.38 10.41 15.19
N THR A 555 -29.12 9.32 14.48
CA THR A 555 -29.64 7.97 14.76
C THR A 555 -28.52 7.00 15.15
N TYR A 556 -27.44 7.49 15.78
CA TYR A 556 -26.25 6.70 16.10
C TYR A 556 -26.36 5.89 17.40
N ASP A 557 -27.36 6.17 18.25
CA ASP A 557 -27.62 5.46 19.50
C ASP A 557 -29.13 5.20 19.64
N SER A 558 -29.52 3.95 19.85
CA SER A 558 -30.92 3.56 20.02
C SER A 558 -31.57 4.19 21.27
N SER A 559 -30.76 4.62 22.25
CA SER A 559 -31.24 5.20 23.52
C SER A 559 -31.88 6.59 23.38
N ILE A 560 -31.54 7.32 22.31
CA ILE A 560 -32.03 8.69 22.04
C ILE A 560 -33.22 8.72 21.05
N LEU A 561 -33.52 7.60 20.38
CA LEU A 561 -34.57 7.53 19.36
C LEU A 561 -35.97 7.89 19.87
N PRO A 562 -36.40 7.52 21.10
CA PRO A 562 -37.70 7.94 21.62
C PRO A 562 -37.85 9.46 21.70
N GLN A 563 -36.82 10.16 22.19
CA GLN A 563 -36.81 11.61 22.33
C GLN A 563 -36.78 12.30 20.97
N LEU A 564 -35.99 11.75 20.03
CA LEU A 564 -35.95 12.24 18.64
C LEU A 564 -37.32 12.09 17.96
N CYS A 565 -37.95 10.92 18.03
CA CYS A 565 -39.27 10.67 17.45
C CYS A 565 -40.34 11.57 18.05
N SER A 566 -40.36 11.73 19.38
CA SER A 566 -41.27 12.66 20.07
C SER A 566 -41.09 14.09 19.57
N THR A 567 -39.85 14.52 19.36
CA THR A 567 -39.55 15.86 18.83
C THR A 567 -40.08 16.02 17.41
N ILE A 568 -39.84 15.04 16.54
CA ILE A 568 -40.34 15.03 15.16
C ILE A 568 -41.86 15.14 15.12
N VAL A 569 -42.57 14.39 15.97
CA VAL A 569 -44.04 14.47 16.10
C VAL A 569 -44.49 15.89 16.48
N ASP A 570 -43.81 16.54 17.42
CA ASP A 570 -44.14 17.91 17.82
C ASP A 570 -43.95 18.90 16.64
N PHE A 571 -42.89 18.74 15.83
CA PHE A 571 -42.69 19.54 14.62
C PHE A 571 -43.80 19.30 13.58
N LEU A 572 -44.16 18.05 13.30
CA LEU A 572 -45.25 17.70 12.37
C LEU A 572 -46.60 18.29 12.84
N ASN A 573 -46.90 18.18 14.13
CA ASN A 573 -48.08 18.79 14.75
C ASN A 573 -48.07 20.33 14.70
N ASN A 574 -46.89 20.94 14.64
CA ASN A 574 -46.71 22.39 14.51
C ASN A 574 -46.68 22.87 13.03
N GLY A 575 -47.02 21.99 12.08
CA GLY A 575 -47.20 22.33 10.67
C GLY A 575 -45.99 22.09 9.77
N THR A 576 -44.94 21.43 10.27
CA THR A 576 -43.86 20.91 9.42
C THR A 576 -44.44 19.91 8.42
N LYS A 577 -44.03 20.02 7.15
CA LYS A 577 -44.56 19.19 6.06
C LYS A 577 -43.69 17.97 5.78
N GLN A 578 -42.38 18.11 5.97
CA GLN A 578 -41.41 17.08 5.63
C GLN A 578 -40.23 17.07 6.62
N VAL A 579 -39.76 15.89 6.96
CA VAL A 579 -38.53 15.66 7.72
C VAL A 579 -37.60 14.78 6.89
N ILE A 580 -36.33 15.18 6.76
CA ILE A 580 -35.31 14.43 6.02
C ILE A 580 -34.16 14.11 6.97
N ILE A 581 -33.82 12.83 7.12
CA ILE A 581 -32.78 12.38 8.04
C ILE A 581 -31.78 11.50 7.30
N ALA A 582 -30.50 11.82 7.36
CA ALA A 582 -29.45 10.95 6.84
C ALA A 582 -28.79 10.15 7.97
N ALA A 583 -28.54 8.87 7.74
CA ALA A 583 -27.90 7.97 8.70
C ALA A 583 -26.81 7.13 8.03
N THR A 584 -25.61 7.14 8.63
CA THR A 584 -24.53 6.23 8.25
C THR A 584 -24.78 4.85 8.87
N VAL A 585 -24.79 3.79 8.05
CA VAL A 585 -25.02 2.40 8.45
C VAL A 585 -23.75 1.82 9.08
N ARG A 586 -23.40 2.29 10.29
CA ARG A 586 -22.22 1.79 11.04
C ARG A 586 -22.50 0.48 11.76
N ASN A 587 -23.74 0.30 12.20
CA ASN A 587 -24.24 -0.89 12.86
C ASN A 587 -25.65 -1.17 12.32
N GLN A 588 -25.86 -2.37 11.78
CA GLN A 588 -27.14 -2.76 11.21
C GLN A 588 -28.26 -2.74 12.27
N GLN A 589 -27.98 -3.15 13.51
CA GLN A 589 -28.98 -3.16 14.58
C GLN A 589 -29.53 -1.77 14.88
N THR A 590 -28.69 -0.73 14.87
CA THR A 590 -29.14 0.65 15.14
C THR A 590 -30.03 1.17 14.01
N ILE A 591 -29.79 0.71 12.77
CA ILE A 591 -30.66 1.03 11.63
C ILE A 591 -31.99 0.26 11.73
N ASP A 592 -31.94 -1.01 12.07
CA ASP A 592 -33.14 -1.83 12.27
C ASP A 592 -34.01 -1.21 13.39
N ASP A 593 -33.41 -0.82 14.52
CA ASP A 593 -34.09 -0.10 15.60
C ASP A 593 -34.71 1.21 15.09
N TRP A 594 -33.97 1.99 14.30
CA TRP A 594 -34.48 3.25 13.73
C TRP A 594 -35.68 3.04 12.82
N GLU A 595 -35.64 2.04 11.93
CA GLU A 595 -36.76 1.71 11.04
C GLU A 595 -37.98 1.17 11.80
N ASP A 596 -37.76 0.43 12.90
CA ASP A 596 -38.81 0.00 13.82
C ASP A 596 -39.48 1.20 14.52
N TYR A 597 -38.69 2.15 15.02
CA TYR A 597 -39.21 3.40 15.60
C TYR A 597 -39.97 4.22 14.57
N LEU A 598 -39.46 4.33 13.33
CA LEU A 598 -40.17 5.02 12.25
C LEU A 598 -41.54 4.39 11.98
N THR A 599 -41.59 3.07 11.91
CA THR A 599 -42.84 2.31 11.70
C THR A 599 -43.80 2.48 12.89
N GLN A 600 -43.30 2.45 14.12
CA GLN A 600 -44.12 2.59 15.31
C GLN A 600 -44.72 4.00 15.45
N TRP A 601 -43.93 5.04 15.19
CA TRP A 601 -44.32 6.43 15.45
C TRP A 601 -45.01 7.11 14.26
N PHE A 602 -44.66 6.73 13.03
CA PHE A 602 -45.14 7.38 11.80
C PHE A 602 -45.88 6.43 10.85
N ALA A 603 -46.06 5.15 11.23
CA ALA A 603 -46.75 4.15 10.42
C ALA A 603 -46.20 4.08 8.98
N SER A 604 -47.02 4.35 7.97
CA SER A 604 -46.63 4.36 6.55
C SER A 604 -46.19 5.73 6.04
N ASN A 605 -46.08 6.74 6.89
CA ASN A 605 -45.73 8.12 6.49
C ASN A 605 -44.22 8.35 6.42
N TRP A 606 -43.43 7.30 6.20
CA TRP A 606 -41.99 7.39 6.00
C TRP A 606 -41.51 6.48 4.87
N GLN A 607 -40.37 6.82 4.27
CA GLN A 607 -39.70 6.01 3.25
C GLN A 607 -38.19 6.28 3.24
N VAL A 608 -37.41 5.36 2.69
CA VAL A 608 -36.02 5.63 2.27
C VAL A 608 -36.06 6.42 0.96
N ALA A 609 -35.69 7.69 1.02
CA ALA A 609 -35.70 8.61 -0.12
C ALA A 609 -34.49 8.41 -1.03
N ASP A 610 -33.33 8.07 -0.46
CA ASP A 610 -32.12 7.78 -1.23
C ASP A 610 -31.15 6.88 -0.45
N ARG A 611 -30.26 6.19 -1.16
CA ARG A 611 -29.25 5.32 -0.57
C ARG A 611 -27.98 5.27 -1.42
N VAL A 612 -26.85 5.31 -0.74
CA VAL A 612 -25.55 4.92 -1.30
C VAL A 612 -24.95 3.73 -0.55
N GLU A 613 -24.53 2.70 -1.30
CA GLU A 613 -23.85 1.52 -0.76
C GLU A 613 -22.33 1.70 -0.65
N ASP A 614 -21.72 2.47 -1.56
CA ASP A 614 -20.28 2.77 -1.55
C ASP A 614 -20.03 4.29 -1.80
N PRO A 615 -20.04 5.13 -0.75
CA PRO A 615 -19.85 6.57 -0.88
C PRO A 615 -18.55 6.98 -1.57
N HIS A 616 -17.50 6.17 -1.44
CA HIS A 616 -16.21 6.42 -2.09
C HIS A 616 -16.30 6.37 -3.62
N SER A 617 -17.27 5.64 -4.16
CA SER A 617 -17.42 5.43 -5.60
C SER A 617 -18.28 6.48 -6.30
N LEU A 618 -18.94 7.38 -5.56
CA LEU A 618 -19.90 8.33 -6.13
C LEU A 618 -19.25 9.42 -7.00
N GLY A 619 -17.94 9.62 -6.91
CA GLY A 619 -17.25 10.70 -7.62
C GLY A 619 -17.78 12.08 -7.24
N LEU A 620 -18.29 12.24 -6.01
CA LEU A 620 -18.69 13.55 -5.49
C LEU A 620 -17.46 14.40 -5.22
N GLU A 621 -17.64 15.72 -5.30
CA GLU A 621 -16.59 16.71 -5.00
C GLU A 621 -16.15 16.64 -3.53
N CYS A 622 -17.02 16.19 -2.63
CA CYS A 622 -16.65 15.90 -1.26
C CYS A 622 -16.06 14.48 -1.14
N TRP A 623 -14.85 14.41 -0.57
CA TRP A 623 -14.12 13.14 -0.47
C TRP A 623 -14.70 12.21 0.60
N PHE A 624 -15.04 10.98 0.19
CA PHE A 624 -15.31 9.87 1.09
C PHE A 624 -14.13 8.91 1.13
N LYS A 625 -13.75 8.48 2.33
CA LYS A 625 -12.71 7.48 2.51
C LYS A 625 -13.15 6.13 1.93
N LYS A 626 -12.23 5.41 1.30
CA LYS A 626 -12.49 4.02 0.90
C LYS A 626 -12.92 3.19 2.11
N GLY A 627 -14.07 2.52 2.00
CA GLY A 627 -14.67 1.76 3.09
C GLY A 627 -15.57 2.58 4.02
N THR A 628 -15.92 3.82 3.67
CA THR A 628 -17.03 4.52 4.32
C THR A 628 -18.29 3.65 4.25
N PRO A 629 -19.01 3.43 5.37
CA PRO A 629 -20.22 2.60 5.37
C PRO A 629 -21.34 3.17 4.49
N PRO A 630 -22.33 2.34 4.10
CA PRO A 630 -23.51 2.82 3.39
C PRO A 630 -24.21 3.97 4.13
N ILE A 631 -24.89 4.84 3.39
CA ILE A 631 -25.64 5.97 3.94
C ILE A 631 -27.06 5.94 3.38
N ASN A 632 -28.04 5.99 4.28
CA ASN A 632 -29.46 6.06 3.95
C ASN A 632 -29.99 7.47 4.21
N ILE A 633 -30.84 7.99 3.32
CA ILE A 633 -31.63 9.19 3.54
C ILE A 633 -33.09 8.77 3.70
N TYR A 634 -33.69 9.11 4.82
CA TYR A 634 -35.09 8.85 5.14
C TYR A 634 -35.90 10.13 4.95
N SER A 635 -37.13 10.01 4.45
CA SER A 635 -38.11 11.09 4.41
C SER A 635 -39.34 10.69 5.21
N ILE A 636 -39.79 11.56 6.11
CA ILE A 636 -41.02 11.43 6.89
C ILE A 636 -41.94 12.58 6.48
N CYS A 637 -43.20 12.30 6.18
CA CYS A 637 -44.19 13.29 5.80
C CYS A 637 -45.29 13.39 6.86
N ASN A 638 -45.94 14.55 6.95
CA ASN A 638 -47.11 14.74 7.81
C ASN A 638 -48.35 14.03 7.23
#